data_AF-A0A448Z6D7-F1
#
_entry.id   AF-A0A448Z6D7-F1
#
_cell.length_a   1.000
_cell.length_b   1.000
_cell.length_c   1.000
_cell.angle_alpha   90.00
_cell.angle_beta   90.00
_cell.angle_gamma   90.00
#
_symmetry.space_group_name_H-M   'P 1'
#
loop_
_entity.id
_entity.type
_entity.pdbx_description
1 polymer ?
#
loop_
_entity_poly.entity_id
_entity_poly.type
_entity_poly.pdbx_seq_one_letter_code
_entity_poly.pdbx_strand_id
1 'polypeptide(L)'
;MISRILAKQARKGRTSGRTIGRIGGPRRSKSTVSLQLDYYMSPQFAGIACAMVDGLYNDAGIDLRFLPICPVGLELERVRQHRDAHPTDDAVVGSVEQNIFAPLLHERPELGVKAVAAMFRTSPLCLASVRDADRGSEQSSVVGAHEDTVSLLNRILAGEGNQRGNASVVASPRASKITDLLEGRLDAIQAYATTEVPTLERRLGSAGTVTSTPLEGWNGTKLGYSQVLFAPSEDLPAEESSGKREVLQSFLDATFRGWGAAVRDTEHAARSVEEARAMLGLDDENNDHWDPSFEYTIQNVGLCGDYAKETFQGDRYGVINPNRWNEATDWLLGENTVEPGFGLDATVWQPPAELLAGNELARTTLEDAKESATAFYAKHGRKPSLVVITVGQLSRYTHGDRRIKIYSNKRNSWFSKTSTGENHGFDVREIDLPESTTTDELLSEIYKSKDVDGIQLMWPLPEHIDSAQAYNAIRVDQDVDGAHYIGELEKDPGSSPLPPVTPAATIALMDRYGIDPKGKNVLVIGRSRIVGSPVAHMLRAKDAVVTVAHSGVSRDNLESLVGSADIVVSCVGDPGIFEARWLKEGAEVINVGTTFSEEKDRLLSDFEGDFLAKAKRFSPVPGGIGPIPVSQLYKNVARAAWERAAKTGEVDATWEKKSGSLNRSIHFKDYDSALEFVSKVNDMSSEMDHHANISFTHKCVDGVDVNMEYFSFEANDVTDKDYEAARRVNGILSEEIADEDSKHQKIKMSDFTYDLRDDAIAKYPADPRGSSRLLNVDESGNVNYFDNFSDSILPLLENSHLVFNESKVVNARLSVNSAEDPNKVETEMMVLDLGDVLQKPCQDTALTVMIRKEGVQVGDLFHVHGEGSISFRVEMVKGPWIEDEKSNGNGTECVVRCSTKDDSIANMSELFRSVGSVPIPPYLNREAEASDENAYNNVYASGEGSVAAPTAGLHFTDPLLAEIGQDNISYLSLHVGAGTFKPVVVEDARDHAMHGESFVVSVGELQRIIESLESQKRLVVVGTTSSRTLESLYWCGVKMILEEKMGDDDATVLGQHDWKHLEAIMERKGIKITSADALAAVIGDKSSEDTVTGRTSLMIVPGYDFKVVSNLITNFHAPDSTLMLLVSAFLGDGKKVRRLYESAQDRGYKFLSYGDACFFSRPKK
;
A
#
# COMPACT_ATOMS: atom_id res chain seq x y z
N MET A 1 -47.47 -6.84 44.52
CA MET A 1 -46.54 -7.99 44.60
C MET A 1 -45.07 -7.56 44.44
N ILE A 2 -44.79 -6.48 43.70
CA ILE A 2 -43.46 -5.85 43.56
C ILE A 2 -42.99 -5.15 44.88
N SER A 3 -43.89 -4.55 45.65
CA SER A 3 -43.53 -3.93 46.96
C SER A 3 -43.12 -4.93 48.06
N ARG A 4 -43.37 -6.25 47.88
CA ARG A 4 -42.91 -7.30 48.81
C ARG A 4 -41.56 -7.90 48.42
N ILE A 5 -41.07 -7.64 47.21
CA ILE A 5 -39.75 -8.08 46.73
C ILE A 5 -38.69 -7.05 47.15
N LEU A 6 -39.01 -5.75 47.08
CA LEU A 6 -38.12 -4.66 47.53
C LEU A 6 -37.87 -4.65 49.05
N ALA A 7 -38.84 -5.10 49.86
CA ALA A 7 -38.69 -5.19 51.32
C ALA A 7 -37.84 -6.39 51.80
N LYS A 8 -37.52 -7.35 50.91
CA LYS A 8 -36.76 -8.57 51.28
C LYS A 8 -35.27 -8.50 50.97
N GLN A 9 -34.82 -7.57 50.12
CA GLN A 9 -33.39 -7.29 49.91
C GLN A 9 -32.82 -6.28 50.92
N ALA A 10 -33.63 -5.43 51.55
CA ALA A 10 -33.20 -4.50 52.59
C ALA A 10 -32.88 -5.13 53.97
N ARG A 11 -32.88 -6.47 54.10
CA ARG A 11 -32.67 -7.18 55.39
C ARG A 11 -31.56 -8.24 55.41
N LYS A 12 -30.71 -8.34 54.38
CA LYS A 12 -29.48 -9.15 54.42
C LYS A 12 -28.28 -8.31 54.01
N GLY A 13 -27.78 -7.54 54.97
CA GLY A 13 -26.57 -6.71 54.85
C GLY A 13 -26.21 -6.04 56.17
N ARG A 14 -26.37 -6.74 57.30
CA ARG A 14 -25.91 -6.30 58.62
C ARG A 14 -25.08 -7.42 59.26
N THR A 15 -23.79 -7.41 58.96
CA THR A 15 -22.65 -8.01 59.70
C THR A 15 -21.41 -7.63 58.88
N SER A 16 -20.35 -6.99 59.36
CA SER A 16 -19.89 -6.62 60.69
C SER A 16 -18.99 -5.40 60.51
N GLY A 17 -19.20 -4.36 61.32
CA GLY A 17 -18.23 -3.27 61.44
C GLY A 17 -16.88 -3.84 61.88
N ARG A 18 -15.91 -3.82 60.97
CA ARG A 18 -14.50 -3.85 61.34
C ARG A 18 -14.06 -2.40 61.35
N THR A 19 -13.99 -1.86 62.56
CA THR A 19 -13.30 -0.62 62.87
C THR A 19 -11.84 -0.79 62.45
N ILE A 20 -11.50 -0.37 61.23
CA ILE A 20 -10.09 -0.17 60.86
C ILE A 20 -9.67 1.10 61.58
N GLY A 21 -8.67 0.95 62.44
CA GLY A 21 -8.18 1.98 63.33
C GLY A 21 -7.84 3.27 62.58
N ARG A 22 -8.24 4.38 63.17
CA ARG A 22 -7.65 5.70 62.91
C ARG A 22 -6.14 5.58 63.11
N ILE A 23 -5.39 5.43 62.03
CA ILE A 23 -4.01 5.90 61.98
C ILE A 23 -4.13 7.37 61.64
N GLY A 24 -4.09 8.20 62.68
CA GLY A 24 -4.03 9.65 62.56
C GLY A 24 -2.70 10.07 61.97
N GLY A 25 -2.59 10.02 60.64
CA GLY A 25 -1.78 10.99 59.91
C GLY A 25 -2.47 12.35 59.96
N PRO A 26 -1.74 13.47 59.86
CA PRO A 26 -2.34 14.80 59.88
C PRO A 26 -3.46 14.84 58.84
N ARG A 27 -4.69 15.20 59.26
CA ARG A 27 -5.79 15.51 58.34
C ARG A 27 -5.28 16.61 57.42
N ARG A 28 -4.86 16.26 56.20
CA ARG A 28 -4.71 17.24 55.13
C ARG A 28 -6.08 17.93 55.02
N SER A 29 -6.08 19.25 55.15
CA SER A 29 -7.22 20.08 54.80
C SER A 29 -7.74 19.61 53.44
N LYS A 30 -9.01 19.21 53.33
CA LYS A 30 -9.57 18.88 52.02
C LYS A 30 -9.66 20.17 51.22
N SER A 31 -9.17 20.15 49.98
CA SER A 31 -9.37 21.28 49.07
C SER A 31 -10.82 21.28 48.61
N THR A 32 -11.45 22.44 48.53
CA THR A 32 -12.84 22.56 48.05
C THR A 32 -12.85 22.80 46.55
N VAL A 33 -13.77 22.13 45.86
CA VAL A 33 -14.10 22.42 44.46
C VAL A 33 -15.60 22.70 44.39
N SER A 34 -15.95 23.90 43.98
CA SER A 34 -17.34 24.28 43.73
C SER A 34 -17.68 24.13 42.25
N LEU A 35 -18.62 23.24 41.92
CA LEU A 35 -19.04 22.89 40.58
C LEU A 35 -20.46 23.38 40.30
N GLN A 36 -20.62 24.26 39.30
CA GLN A 36 -21.91 24.59 38.72
C GLN A 36 -22.19 23.67 37.53
N LEU A 37 -23.38 23.07 37.48
CA LEU A 37 -23.82 22.29 36.32
C LEU A 37 -24.94 23.01 35.58
N ASP A 38 -25.04 22.78 34.27
CA ASP A 38 -26.16 23.23 33.44
C ASP A 38 -27.47 22.53 33.78
N TYR A 39 -27.38 21.29 34.28
CA TYR A 39 -28.52 20.44 34.60
C TYR A 39 -28.29 19.68 35.91
N TYR A 40 -29.36 19.44 36.65
CA TYR A 40 -29.31 18.61 37.86
C TYR A 40 -28.96 17.17 37.46
N MET A 41 -27.97 16.56 38.13
CA MET A 41 -27.50 15.16 37.99
C MET A 41 -28.05 14.36 36.79
N SER A 42 -27.77 14.85 35.57
CA SER A 42 -28.19 14.25 34.30
C SER A 42 -27.32 13.01 33.97
N PRO A 43 -27.78 12.03 33.15
CA PRO A 43 -26.95 10.86 32.79
C PRO A 43 -25.66 11.25 32.07
N GLN A 44 -25.62 12.43 31.44
CA GLN A 44 -24.42 13.03 30.85
C GLN A 44 -23.33 13.38 31.88
N PHE A 45 -23.65 13.41 33.18
CA PHE A 45 -22.71 13.62 34.28
C PHE A 45 -22.39 12.32 35.04
N ALA A 46 -22.63 11.15 34.43
CA ALA A 46 -22.42 9.86 35.08
C ALA A 46 -21.00 9.66 35.63
N GLY A 47 -19.96 10.21 34.99
CA GLY A 47 -18.61 10.17 35.54
C GLY A 47 -18.46 10.90 36.87
N ILE A 48 -19.08 12.08 37.01
CA ILE A 48 -19.11 12.83 38.27
C ILE A 48 -19.91 12.06 39.32
N ALA A 49 -21.06 11.51 38.93
CA ALA A 49 -21.92 10.73 39.82
C ALA A 49 -21.22 9.47 40.34
N CYS A 50 -20.61 8.67 39.47
CA CYS A 50 -19.80 7.51 39.83
C CYS A 50 -18.63 7.92 40.73
N ALA A 51 -17.87 8.96 40.38
CA ALA A 51 -16.75 9.42 41.21
C ALA A 51 -17.18 9.86 42.61
N MET A 52 -18.36 10.46 42.74
CA MET A 52 -18.93 10.86 44.02
C MET A 52 -19.40 9.65 44.84
N VAL A 53 -20.19 8.75 44.24
CA VAL A 53 -20.76 7.57 44.91
C VAL A 53 -19.67 6.57 45.28
N ASP A 54 -18.68 6.37 44.41
CA ASP A 54 -17.53 5.49 44.64
C ASP A 54 -16.46 6.12 45.56
N GLY A 55 -16.66 7.38 45.99
CA GLY A 55 -15.80 8.06 46.96
C GLY A 55 -14.46 8.60 46.41
N LEU A 56 -14.29 8.63 45.08
CA LEU A 56 -13.03 9.00 44.43
C LEU A 56 -12.57 10.43 44.73
N TYR A 57 -13.51 11.39 44.83
CA TYR A 57 -13.15 12.76 45.23
C TYR A 57 -12.63 12.83 46.67
N ASN A 58 -13.23 12.05 47.58
CA ASN A 58 -12.78 12.00 48.97
C ASN A 58 -11.38 11.41 49.07
N ASP A 59 -11.08 10.38 48.29
CA ASP A 59 -9.76 9.76 48.20
C ASP A 59 -8.71 10.71 47.61
N ALA A 60 -9.11 11.56 46.67
CA ALA A 60 -8.29 12.64 46.10
C ALA A 60 -8.13 13.84 47.06
N GLY A 61 -8.75 13.83 48.24
CA GLY A 61 -8.69 14.93 49.20
C GLY A 61 -9.56 16.13 48.81
N ILE A 62 -10.59 15.93 47.99
CA ILE A 62 -11.48 16.97 47.46
C ILE A 62 -12.83 16.95 48.19
N ASP A 63 -13.30 18.14 48.56
CA ASP A 63 -14.66 18.42 49.01
C ASP A 63 -15.44 19.06 47.85
N LEU A 64 -16.25 18.27 47.13
CA LEU A 64 -17.02 18.74 45.98
C LEU A 64 -18.34 19.38 46.41
N ARG A 65 -18.60 20.62 46.00
CA ARG A 65 -19.82 21.37 46.28
C ARG A 65 -20.56 21.69 45.00
N PHE A 66 -21.87 21.59 44.99
CA PHE A 66 -22.68 21.95 43.83
C PHE A 66 -23.28 23.33 43.99
N LEU A 67 -23.07 24.18 42.99
CA LEU A 67 -23.71 25.49 42.90
C LEU A 67 -25.11 25.36 42.27
N PRO A 68 -26.06 26.25 42.61
CA PRO A 68 -27.35 26.29 41.92
C PRO A 68 -27.18 26.51 40.42
N ILE A 69 -28.04 25.89 39.63
CA ILE A 69 -28.11 26.09 38.17
C ILE A 69 -28.47 27.55 37.87
N CYS A 70 -27.86 28.13 36.82
CA CYS A 70 -28.12 29.50 36.38
C CYS A 70 -28.91 29.51 35.06
N PRO A 71 -29.68 30.56 34.75
CA PRO A 71 -30.18 30.77 33.40
C PRO A 71 -29.04 30.86 32.40
N VAL A 72 -29.32 30.43 31.18
CA VAL A 72 -28.29 30.24 30.17
C VAL A 72 -27.73 31.56 29.65
N GLY A 73 -26.41 31.56 29.42
CA GLY A 73 -25.63 32.75 29.08
C GLY A 73 -25.14 33.57 30.28
N LEU A 74 -25.50 33.18 31.52
CA LEU A 74 -25.11 33.86 32.77
C LEU A 74 -24.26 32.97 33.71
N GLU A 75 -23.97 31.73 33.34
CA GLU A 75 -23.26 30.73 34.14
C GLU A 75 -21.87 31.24 34.53
N LEU A 76 -21.12 31.76 33.58
CA LEU A 76 -19.76 32.27 33.81
C LEU A 76 -19.75 33.49 34.74
N GLU A 77 -20.69 34.43 34.55
CA GLU A 77 -20.83 35.59 35.45
C GLU A 77 -21.16 35.14 36.88
N ARG A 78 -21.97 34.09 37.03
CA ARG A 78 -22.32 33.54 38.34
C ARG A 78 -21.20 32.75 39.01
N VAL A 79 -20.44 31.95 38.27
CA VAL A 79 -19.23 31.29 38.79
C VAL A 79 -18.28 32.36 39.35
N ARG A 80 -18.07 33.46 38.61
CA ARG A 80 -17.26 34.60 39.07
C ARG A 80 -17.84 35.29 40.30
N GLN A 81 -19.13 35.62 40.31
CA GLN A 81 -19.79 36.20 41.49
C GLN A 81 -19.67 35.31 42.73
N HIS A 82 -19.81 33.99 42.56
CA HIS A 82 -19.67 33.04 43.65
C HIS A 82 -18.25 33.03 44.21
N ARG A 83 -17.24 33.02 43.32
CA ARG A 83 -15.83 33.12 43.67
C ARG A 83 -15.52 34.44 44.38
N ASP A 84 -15.99 35.56 43.87
CA ASP A 84 -15.75 36.89 44.47
C ASP A 84 -16.36 36.96 45.89
N ALA A 85 -17.44 36.24 46.13
CA ALA A 85 -18.04 36.06 47.45
C ALA A 85 -17.29 35.07 48.37
N HIS A 86 -16.47 34.16 47.80
CA HIS A 86 -15.74 33.11 48.52
C HIS A 86 -14.25 33.00 48.09
N PRO A 87 -13.42 34.04 48.33
CA PRO A 87 -12.09 34.16 47.72
C PRO A 87 -10.98 33.21 48.23
N THR A 88 -11.23 32.30 49.19
CA THR A 88 -10.21 31.44 49.82
C THR A 88 -10.29 29.97 49.36
N ASP A 89 -9.16 29.34 49.02
CA ASP A 89 -8.87 27.90 48.75
C ASP A 89 -9.84 27.08 47.86
N ASP A 90 -10.98 27.63 47.46
CA ASP A 90 -11.99 27.01 46.63
C ASP A 90 -11.63 27.20 45.15
N ALA A 91 -11.57 26.10 44.41
CA ALA A 91 -11.47 26.13 42.96
C ALA A 91 -12.89 26.05 42.38
N VAL A 92 -13.36 27.14 41.77
CA VAL A 92 -14.73 27.22 41.22
C VAL A 92 -14.73 26.86 39.73
N VAL A 93 -15.58 25.92 39.36
CA VAL A 93 -15.74 25.37 38.00
C VAL A 93 -17.21 25.42 37.61
N GLY A 94 -17.51 25.72 36.34
CA GLY A 94 -18.86 25.57 35.78
C GLY A 94 -18.88 24.67 34.55
N SER A 95 -20.02 24.05 34.22
CA SER A 95 -20.27 23.43 32.91
C SER A 95 -21.12 24.36 32.05
N VAL A 96 -20.88 24.39 30.73
CA VAL A 96 -21.76 24.98 29.68
C VAL A 96 -21.57 24.21 28.36
N GLU A 97 -22.48 24.36 27.39
CA GLU A 97 -22.30 23.81 26.03
C GLU A 97 -21.42 24.71 25.16
N GLN A 98 -20.55 24.11 24.33
CA GLN A 98 -19.60 24.85 23.46
C GLN A 98 -20.25 25.84 22.49
N ASN A 99 -21.42 25.52 21.96
CA ASN A 99 -22.22 26.37 21.06
C ASN A 99 -22.80 27.60 21.77
N ILE A 100 -23.04 27.54 23.08
CA ILE A 100 -23.41 28.73 23.86
C ILE A 100 -22.15 29.52 24.20
N PHE A 101 -21.09 28.81 24.56
CA PHE A 101 -19.88 29.38 25.13
C PHE A 101 -18.98 30.11 24.13
N ALA A 102 -18.70 29.54 22.96
CA ALA A 102 -17.80 30.15 21.97
C ALA A 102 -18.31 31.50 21.42
N PRO A 103 -19.60 31.65 21.06
CA PRO A 103 -20.16 32.95 20.68
C PRO A 103 -20.16 33.97 21.82
N LEU A 104 -20.44 33.54 23.06
CA LEU A 104 -20.42 34.41 24.24
C LEU A 104 -19.00 34.94 24.50
N LEU A 105 -17.97 34.10 24.42
CA LEU A 105 -16.57 34.52 24.50
C LEU A 105 -16.18 35.45 23.35
N HIS A 106 -16.68 35.23 22.14
CA HIS A 106 -16.42 36.10 21.00
C HIS A 106 -17.03 37.50 21.19
N GLU A 107 -18.27 37.58 21.70
CA GLU A 107 -18.94 38.86 22.01
C GLU A 107 -18.33 39.60 23.20
N ARG A 108 -17.74 38.86 24.14
CA ARG A 108 -17.24 39.35 25.42
C ARG A 108 -15.86 38.76 25.73
N PRO A 109 -14.81 39.12 24.97
CA PRO A 109 -13.48 38.50 25.10
C PRO A 109 -12.84 38.68 26.48
N GLU A 110 -13.26 39.70 27.26
CA GLU A 110 -12.86 39.89 28.66
C GLU A 110 -13.36 38.79 29.62
N LEU A 111 -14.28 37.94 29.17
CA LEU A 111 -14.78 36.79 29.92
C LEU A 111 -13.76 35.66 30.06
N GLY A 112 -12.67 35.66 29.29
CA GLY A 112 -11.46 34.82 29.44
C GLY A 112 -11.57 33.54 30.29
N VAL A 113 -11.55 32.38 29.63
CA VAL A 113 -11.50 31.05 30.24
C VAL A 113 -10.22 30.33 29.84
N LYS A 114 -9.64 29.59 30.78
CA LYS A 114 -8.33 28.95 30.61
C LYS A 114 -8.39 27.43 30.54
N ALA A 115 -9.13 26.73 31.40
CA ALA A 115 -9.24 25.28 31.27
C ALA A 115 -10.58 24.89 30.65
N VAL A 116 -10.56 23.92 29.75
CA VAL A 116 -11.76 23.27 29.23
C VAL A 116 -11.51 21.75 29.22
N ALA A 117 -12.43 20.98 29.79
CA ALA A 117 -12.50 19.53 29.63
C ALA A 117 -13.83 19.19 28.95
N ALA A 118 -13.74 18.49 27.81
CA ALA A 118 -14.90 18.08 27.03
C ALA A 118 -15.40 16.71 27.50
N MET A 119 -16.72 16.59 27.72
CA MET A 119 -17.30 15.33 28.20
C MET A 119 -17.70 14.35 27.08
N PHE A 120 -18.11 14.79 25.88
CA PHE A 120 -18.46 13.90 24.76
C PHE A 120 -18.11 14.45 23.36
N ARG A 121 -18.12 13.58 22.33
CA ARG A 121 -17.60 13.87 20.97
C ARG A 121 -18.61 14.27 19.92
N THR A 122 -19.90 14.45 20.21
CA THR A 122 -20.91 14.71 19.13
C THR A 122 -22.01 15.70 19.51
N SER A 123 -21.84 17.01 19.19
CA SER A 123 -22.84 18.04 19.49
C SER A 123 -23.65 18.18 18.24
N PRO A 124 -24.95 17.88 18.32
CA PRO A 124 -25.86 18.09 17.22
C PRO A 124 -26.24 19.56 17.21
N LEU A 125 -25.54 20.38 16.41
CA LEU A 125 -26.31 21.41 15.74
C LEU A 125 -27.13 20.72 14.67
N CYS A 126 -28.40 20.46 14.96
CA CYS A 126 -29.31 19.97 13.93
C CYS A 126 -29.63 21.13 12.98
N LEU A 127 -29.25 20.96 11.71
CA LEU A 127 -29.82 21.69 10.58
C LEU A 127 -30.56 20.65 9.73
N ALA A 128 -31.89 20.72 9.68
CA ALA A 128 -32.65 19.83 8.81
C ALA A 128 -32.83 20.41 7.42
N SER A 129 -32.82 19.56 6.40
CA SER A 129 -33.03 19.96 5.01
C SER A 129 -34.49 20.24 4.69
N VAL A 130 -34.70 21.33 3.96
CA VAL A 130 -35.91 21.64 3.19
C VAL A 130 -36.08 20.57 2.09
N ARG A 131 -37.28 20.00 1.92
CA ARG A 131 -37.58 19.20 0.73
C ARG A 131 -37.71 20.14 -0.48
N ASP A 132 -37.03 19.82 -1.57
CA ASP A 132 -37.50 20.20 -2.90
C ASP A 132 -37.54 18.96 -3.79
N ALA A 133 -38.76 18.56 -4.16
CA ALA A 133 -39.01 17.52 -5.13
C ALA A 133 -40.22 17.96 -5.95
N ASP A 134 -39.92 18.67 -7.04
CA ASP A 134 -40.84 19.05 -8.11
C ASP A 134 -42.04 19.94 -7.73
N ARG A 135 -41.83 21.25 -7.92
CA ARG A 135 -42.83 22.32 -8.21
C ARG A 135 -43.91 22.61 -7.15
N GLY A 136 -43.89 23.85 -6.62
CA GLY A 136 -45.11 24.64 -6.37
C GLY A 136 -45.13 25.54 -5.12
N SER A 137 -44.76 26.81 -5.30
CA SER A 137 -45.00 28.00 -4.45
C SER A 137 -44.54 27.99 -2.97
N GLU A 138 -43.45 28.72 -2.72
CA GLU A 138 -43.05 29.40 -1.47
C GLU A 138 -43.64 28.89 -0.13
N GLN A 139 -42.95 27.95 0.52
CA GLN A 139 -43.04 27.75 1.98
C GLN A 139 -41.63 27.73 2.58
N SER A 140 -41.41 28.55 3.61
CA SER A 140 -40.18 28.58 4.39
C SER A 140 -40.22 27.52 5.51
N SER A 141 -39.21 26.65 5.62
CA SER A 141 -39.16 25.64 6.68
C SER A 141 -38.96 26.27 8.07
N VAL A 142 -39.60 25.69 9.08
CA VAL A 142 -39.52 26.12 10.48
C VAL A 142 -38.69 25.13 11.29
N VAL A 143 -37.55 25.60 11.79
CA VAL A 143 -36.65 24.81 12.65
C VAL A 143 -36.85 25.22 14.10
N GLY A 144 -37.26 24.28 14.94
CA GLY A 144 -37.35 24.49 16.37
C GLY A 144 -36.00 24.30 17.06
N ALA A 145 -35.51 25.36 17.70
CA ALA A 145 -34.28 25.32 18.45
C ALA A 145 -34.52 25.52 19.94
N HIS A 146 -33.53 25.09 20.74
CA HIS A 146 -33.49 25.46 22.14
C HIS A 146 -33.44 26.99 22.27
N GLU A 147 -34.15 27.59 23.21
CA GLU A 147 -34.24 29.06 23.35
C GLU A 147 -32.86 29.73 23.44
N ASP A 148 -31.92 29.09 24.14
CA ASP A 148 -30.55 29.56 24.32
C ASP A 148 -29.69 29.52 23.05
N THR A 149 -30.08 28.69 22.07
CA THR A 149 -29.32 28.49 20.83
C THR A 149 -29.95 29.20 19.63
N VAL A 150 -31.15 29.79 19.79
CA VAL A 150 -31.87 30.49 18.71
C VAL A 150 -31.04 31.63 18.13
N SER A 151 -30.45 32.48 18.97
CA SER A 151 -29.65 33.63 18.49
C SER A 151 -28.39 33.19 17.77
N LEU A 152 -27.80 32.07 18.19
CA LEU A 152 -26.65 31.49 17.52
C LEU A 152 -27.03 30.91 16.16
N LEU A 153 -28.07 30.06 16.12
CA LEU A 153 -28.52 29.41 14.89
C LEU A 153 -28.96 30.43 13.85
N ASN A 154 -29.61 31.52 14.26
CA ASN A 154 -29.93 32.63 13.37
C ASN A 154 -28.68 33.30 12.78
N ARG A 155 -27.57 33.41 13.52
CA ARG A 155 -26.30 33.95 13.00
C ARG A 155 -25.62 32.99 12.03
N ILE A 156 -25.57 31.70 12.37
CA ILE A 156 -25.03 30.64 11.51
C ILE A 156 -25.78 30.62 10.15
N LEU A 157 -27.10 30.72 10.19
CA LEU A 157 -27.94 30.74 8.99
C LEU A 157 -27.94 32.07 8.23
N ALA A 158 -27.36 33.13 8.80
CA ALA A 158 -27.33 34.48 8.23
C ALA A 158 -25.96 34.90 7.67
N GLY A 159 -24.98 33.99 7.57
CA GLY A 159 -23.60 34.29 7.15
C GLY A 159 -23.50 35.17 5.89
N GLU A 160 -22.63 36.19 5.96
CA GLU A 160 -22.57 37.31 5.01
C GLU A 160 -22.22 36.86 3.58
N GLY A 161 -23.23 36.82 2.71
CA GLY A 161 -23.03 36.60 1.27
C GLY A 161 -24.17 35.87 0.59
N ASN A 162 -24.95 35.05 1.31
CA ASN A 162 -26.11 34.35 0.75
C ASN A 162 -27.41 35.07 1.09
N GLN A 163 -28.23 35.31 0.05
CA GLN A 163 -29.63 35.70 0.24
C GLN A 163 -30.31 34.71 1.19
N ARG A 164 -31.05 35.23 2.17
CA ARG A 164 -31.84 34.47 3.16
C ARG A 164 -32.35 33.16 2.58
N GLY A 165 -31.74 32.05 2.97
CA GLY A 165 -32.32 30.72 2.71
C GLY A 165 -33.72 30.67 3.30
N ASN A 166 -34.64 29.96 2.65
CA ASN A 166 -36.06 29.84 3.00
C ASN A 166 -36.31 29.09 4.34
N ALA A 167 -35.61 29.39 5.44
CA ALA A 167 -35.79 28.75 6.74
C ALA A 167 -35.80 29.76 7.90
N SER A 168 -36.71 29.58 8.87
CA SER A 168 -36.80 30.40 10.09
C SER A 168 -36.56 29.56 11.34
N VAL A 169 -35.71 30.03 12.25
CA VAL A 169 -35.47 29.39 13.55
C VAL A 169 -36.44 29.97 14.58
N VAL A 170 -37.24 29.11 15.20
CA VAL A 170 -38.16 29.49 16.28
C VAL A 170 -37.70 28.89 17.59
N ALA A 171 -37.82 29.66 18.67
CA ALA A 171 -37.63 29.14 20.01
C ALA A 171 -38.74 28.11 20.28
N SER A 172 -38.35 26.87 20.52
CA SER A 172 -39.25 25.83 21.01
C SER A 172 -38.71 25.33 22.34
N PRO A 173 -39.44 25.58 23.45
CA PRO A 173 -39.00 25.16 24.78
C PRO A 173 -38.66 23.68 24.82
N ARG A 174 -37.63 23.31 25.60
CA ARG A 174 -37.21 21.91 25.84
C ARG A 174 -38.41 20.97 25.94
N ALA A 175 -39.36 21.32 26.81
CA ALA A 175 -40.54 20.53 27.15
C ALA A 175 -41.53 20.28 26.02
N SER A 176 -41.63 21.19 25.05
CA SER A 176 -42.57 21.07 23.94
C SER A 176 -41.90 20.62 22.66
N LYS A 177 -40.57 20.76 22.52
CA LYS A 177 -39.83 20.57 21.26
C LYS A 177 -40.12 19.25 20.55
N ILE A 178 -40.04 18.12 21.26
CA ILE A 178 -40.35 16.80 20.69
C ILE A 178 -41.84 16.70 20.32
N THR A 179 -42.72 17.22 21.16
CA THR A 179 -44.17 17.21 20.92
C THR A 179 -44.54 18.07 19.70
N ASP A 180 -43.91 19.24 19.55
CA ASP A 180 -44.10 20.17 18.46
C ASP A 180 -43.66 19.57 17.11
N LEU A 181 -42.56 18.80 17.11
CA LEU A 181 -42.15 18.00 15.95
C LEU A 181 -43.20 16.93 15.61
N LEU A 182 -43.60 16.12 16.60
CA LEU A 182 -44.54 15.02 16.39
C LEU A 182 -45.92 15.48 15.93
N GLU A 183 -46.35 16.67 16.34
CA GLU A 183 -47.61 17.29 15.94
C GLU A 183 -47.51 18.08 14.61
N GLY A 184 -46.34 18.10 13.96
CA GLY A 184 -46.11 18.78 12.70
C GLY A 184 -46.10 20.31 12.79
N ARG A 185 -45.90 20.88 14.00
CA ARG A 185 -45.69 22.32 14.21
C ARG A 185 -44.29 22.77 13.80
N LEU A 186 -43.34 21.85 13.81
CA LEU A 186 -41.96 22.06 13.40
C LEU A 186 -41.64 21.07 12.29
N ASP A 187 -40.95 21.54 11.25
CA ASP A 187 -40.44 20.67 10.20
C ASP A 187 -39.21 19.88 10.70
N ALA A 188 -38.54 20.44 11.70
CA ALA A 188 -37.29 19.95 12.25
C ALA A 188 -36.98 20.50 13.64
N ILE A 189 -36.13 19.79 14.38
CA ILE A 189 -35.68 20.21 15.72
C ILE A 189 -34.17 20.02 15.93
N GLN A 190 -33.59 20.87 16.76
CA GLN A 190 -32.31 20.59 17.42
C GLN A 190 -32.51 19.55 18.53
N ALA A 191 -31.89 18.36 18.38
CA ALA A 191 -32.03 17.23 19.30
C ALA A 191 -30.69 16.73 19.88
N TYR A 192 -30.57 16.58 21.20
CA TYR A 192 -29.46 15.97 21.95
C TYR A 192 -29.53 14.45 21.84
N ALA A 193 -28.45 13.84 21.35
CA ALA A 193 -28.39 12.39 21.15
C ALA A 193 -28.48 11.59 22.46
N THR A 194 -28.06 12.18 23.59
CA THR A 194 -28.03 11.52 24.90
C THR A 194 -29.36 11.60 25.66
N THR A 195 -30.33 12.42 25.25
CA THR A 195 -31.57 12.62 26.02
C THR A 195 -32.82 12.72 25.14
N GLU A 196 -32.81 13.56 24.10
CA GLU A 196 -33.98 13.85 23.26
C GLU A 196 -34.25 12.74 22.24
N VAL A 197 -33.21 12.12 21.66
CA VAL A 197 -33.37 10.99 20.71
C VAL A 197 -34.00 9.75 21.38
N PRO A 198 -33.49 9.23 22.53
CA PRO A 198 -34.13 8.09 23.18
C PRO A 198 -35.57 8.39 23.64
N THR A 199 -35.84 9.64 24.03
CA THR A 199 -37.19 10.10 24.38
C THR A 199 -38.13 10.07 23.17
N LEU A 200 -37.66 10.54 22.01
CA LEU A 200 -38.40 10.49 20.75
C LEU A 200 -38.68 9.04 20.32
N GLU A 201 -37.67 8.15 20.36
CA GLU A 201 -37.82 6.73 20.03
C GLU A 201 -38.86 6.02 20.91
N ARG A 202 -38.84 6.30 22.23
CA ARG A 202 -39.86 5.79 23.16
C ARG A 202 -41.25 6.29 22.80
N ARG A 203 -41.40 7.59 22.51
CA ARG A 203 -42.70 8.18 22.13
C ARG A 203 -43.22 7.64 20.80
N LEU A 204 -42.32 7.30 19.88
CA LEU A 204 -42.63 6.65 18.62
C LEU A 204 -42.79 5.13 18.74
N GLY A 205 -42.58 4.55 19.93
CA GLY A 205 -42.67 3.11 20.18
C GLY A 205 -41.68 2.27 19.36
N SER A 206 -40.61 2.89 18.86
CA SER A 206 -39.69 2.29 17.92
C SER A 206 -38.25 2.50 18.38
N ALA A 207 -37.67 1.44 18.95
CA ALA A 207 -36.25 1.42 19.30
C ALA A 207 -35.39 1.31 18.03
N GLY A 208 -34.48 2.26 17.82
CA GLY A 208 -33.47 2.19 16.77
C GLY A 208 -33.89 2.62 15.36
N THR A 209 -34.97 3.40 15.21
CA THR A 209 -35.37 3.95 13.88
C THR A 209 -34.85 5.36 13.65
N VAL A 210 -34.57 6.12 14.71
CA VAL A 210 -34.02 7.47 14.57
C VAL A 210 -32.50 7.35 14.52
N THR A 211 -31.97 7.26 13.31
CA THR A 211 -30.52 7.35 13.10
C THR A 211 -30.08 8.78 13.36
N SER A 212 -29.42 9.04 14.49
CA SER A 212 -28.72 10.30 14.70
C SER A 212 -27.51 10.34 13.77
N THR A 213 -27.63 10.95 12.60
CA THR A 213 -26.48 11.22 11.74
C THR A 213 -25.71 12.40 12.35
N PRO A 214 -24.42 12.25 12.70
CA PRO A 214 -23.59 13.41 12.97
C PRO A 214 -23.57 14.25 11.69
N LEU A 215 -24.03 15.50 11.77
CA LEU A 215 -23.87 16.44 10.67
C LEU A 215 -22.37 16.71 10.53
N GLU A 216 -21.76 16.17 9.46
CA GLU A 216 -20.44 16.62 9.00
C GLU A 216 -20.64 18.01 8.39
N GLY A 217 -19.88 19.01 8.87
CA GLY A 217 -19.89 20.34 8.30
C GLY A 217 -19.48 20.33 6.82
N TRP A 218 -19.64 21.46 6.12
CA TRP A 218 -19.33 21.57 4.69
C TRP A 218 -17.85 21.27 4.34
N ASN A 219 -16.98 21.25 5.35
CA ASN A 219 -15.57 20.88 5.30
C ASN A 219 -15.24 19.49 5.89
N GLY A 220 -16.25 18.66 6.21
CA GLY A 220 -16.05 17.34 6.83
C GLY A 220 -15.86 17.35 8.36
N THR A 221 -15.94 18.51 9.02
CA THR A 221 -15.73 18.62 10.48
C THR A 221 -16.87 17.94 11.24
N LYS A 222 -16.53 17.00 12.13
CA LYS A 222 -17.47 16.32 13.04
C LYS A 222 -17.59 17.12 14.35
N LEU A 223 -18.70 17.83 14.52
CA LEU A 223 -18.91 18.70 15.70
C LEU A 223 -19.26 17.89 16.95
N GLY A 224 -18.65 18.25 18.09
CA GLY A 224 -18.66 17.47 19.33
C GLY A 224 -19.45 18.07 20.51
N TYR A 225 -20.10 17.23 21.32
CA TYR A 225 -20.90 17.61 22.51
C TYR A 225 -19.94 17.73 23.65
N SER A 226 -19.15 18.78 23.59
CA SER A 226 -18.37 19.17 24.74
C SER A 226 -19.30 19.99 25.65
N GLN A 227 -19.74 19.36 26.73
CA GLN A 227 -19.93 20.14 27.94
C GLN A 227 -18.53 20.58 28.37
N VAL A 228 -18.35 21.89 28.39
CA VAL A 228 -17.12 22.62 28.65
C VAL A 228 -17.07 22.89 30.13
N LEU A 229 -16.18 22.20 30.84
CA LEU A 229 -15.84 22.59 32.21
C LEU A 229 -14.92 23.81 32.16
N PHE A 230 -15.39 24.97 32.59
CA PHE A 230 -14.61 26.21 32.59
C PHE A 230 -14.17 26.62 34.00
N ALA A 231 -13.01 27.28 34.08
CA ALA A 231 -12.56 28.00 35.28
C ALA A 231 -12.16 29.45 34.89
N PRO A 232 -12.47 30.46 35.72
CA PRO A 232 -12.03 31.83 35.51
C PRO A 232 -10.51 31.94 35.34
N SER A 233 -10.04 32.82 34.45
CA SER A 233 -8.62 33.00 34.12
C SER A 233 -7.70 33.32 35.32
N GLU A 234 -8.29 33.88 36.38
CA GLU A 234 -7.64 34.26 37.65
C GLU A 234 -7.46 33.07 38.60
N ASP A 235 -8.23 31.98 38.45
CA ASP A 235 -8.06 30.72 39.21
C ASP A 235 -6.98 29.82 38.61
N LEU A 236 -6.49 30.18 37.41
CA LEU A 236 -5.40 29.53 36.68
C LEU A 236 -4.30 30.57 36.37
N PRO A 237 -3.68 31.19 37.39
CA PRO A 237 -2.58 32.12 37.16
C PRO A 237 -1.40 31.40 36.52
N ALA A 238 -0.62 32.12 35.71
CA ALA A 238 0.57 31.56 35.04
C ALA A 238 1.69 31.17 36.04
N GLU A 239 1.64 31.69 37.27
CA GLU A 239 2.57 31.37 38.36
C GLU A 239 1.97 30.30 39.30
N GLU A 240 2.75 29.25 39.62
CA GLU A 240 2.35 28.05 40.40
C GLU A 240 1.92 28.31 41.87
N SER A 241 1.88 29.55 42.34
CA SER A 241 1.86 29.89 43.77
C SER A 241 0.54 29.59 44.51
N SER A 242 -0.57 29.29 43.82
CA SER A 242 -1.89 29.12 44.44
C SER A 242 -2.36 27.66 44.66
N GLY A 243 -1.67 26.65 44.10
CA GLY A 243 -2.05 25.22 44.23
C GLY A 243 -3.39 24.81 43.60
N LYS A 244 -4.24 25.76 43.16
CA LYS A 244 -5.56 25.52 42.57
C LYS A 244 -5.52 24.67 41.30
N ARG A 245 -4.46 24.81 40.50
CA ARG A 245 -4.22 23.99 39.31
C ARG A 245 -4.10 22.49 39.65
N GLU A 246 -3.41 22.16 40.73
CA GLU A 246 -3.25 20.78 41.22
C GLU A 246 -4.57 20.21 41.76
N VAL A 247 -5.38 21.06 42.42
CA VAL A 247 -6.72 20.69 42.89
C VAL A 247 -7.65 20.40 41.70
N LEU A 248 -7.64 21.24 40.66
CA LEU A 248 -8.41 21.02 39.44
C LEU A 248 -7.96 19.76 38.69
N GLN A 249 -6.66 19.50 38.59
CA GLN A 249 -6.14 18.26 38.03
C GLN A 249 -6.60 17.03 38.82
N SER A 250 -6.58 17.10 40.16
CA SER A 250 -7.05 16.02 41.03
C SER A 250 -8.56 15.80 40.90
N PHE A 251 -9.35 16.88 40.73
CA PHE A 251 -10.79 16.81 40.47
C PHE A 251 -11.08 16.14 39.13
N LEU A 252 -10.38 16.57 38.08
CA LEU A 252 -10.51 15.99 36.75
C LEU A 252 -10.10 14.51 36.77
N ASP A 253 -8.98 14.15 37.40
CA ASP A 253 -8.54 12.74 37.54
C ASP A 253 -9.61 11.87 38.23
N ALA A 254 -10.16 12.33 39.35
CA ALA A 254 -11.23 11.62 40.04
C ALA A 254 -12.49 11.50 39.16
N THR A 255 -12.88 12.56 38.45
CA THR A 255 -14.00 12.58 37.50
C THR A 255 -13.78 11.57 36.37
N PHE A 256 -12.57 11.52 35.81
CA PHE A 256 -12.21 10.59 34.74
C PHE A 256 -12.22 9.15 35.21
N ARG A 257 -11.74 8.87 36.43
CA ARG A 257 -11.85 7.53 37.02
C ARG A 257 -13.31 7.12 37.21
N GLY A 258 -14.17 8.06 37.58
CA GLY A 258 -15.62 7.86 37.62
C GLY A 258 -16.23 7.56 36.24
N TRP A 259 -15.79 8.26 35.19
CA TRP A 259 -16.15 7.92 33.81
C TRP A 259 -15.69 6.52 33.42
N GLY A 260 -14.49 6.13 33.81
CA GLY A 260 -14.00 4.76 33.62
C GLY A 260 -14.92 3.73 34.28
N ALA A 261 -15.44 4.02 35.47
CA ALA A 261 -16.44 3.15 36.12
C ALA A 261 -17.76 3.15 35.33
N ALA A 262 -18.24 4.32 34.90
CA ALA A 262 -19.48 4.46 34.16
C ALA A 262 -19.47 3.70 32.81
N VAL A 263 -18.35 3.75 32.10
CA VAL A 263 -18.12 3.09 30.81
C VAL A 263 -18.11 1.56 30.93
N ARG A 264 -17.56 1.04 32.03
CA ARG A 264 -17.46 -0.41 32.26
C ARG A 264 -18.80 -1.03 32.68
N ASP A 265 -19.59 -0.29 33.45
CA ASP A 265 -20.88 -0.77 33.97
C ASP A 265 -21.93 0.34 33.91
N THR A 266 -22.73 0.31 32.84
CA THR A 266 -23.82 1.27 32.60
C THR A 266 -24.94 1.17 33.62
N GLU A 267 -25.15 0.00 34.24
CA GLU A 267 -26.15 -0.15 35.31
C GLU A 267 -25.66 0.47 36.62
N HIS A 268 -24.39 0.26 36.98
CA HIS A 268 -23.76 0.95 38.11
C HIS A 268 -23.79 2.45 37.91
N ALA A 269 -23.48 2.90 36.71
CA ALA A 269 -23.52 4.30 36.36
C ALA A 269 -24.93 4.89 36.51
N ALA A 270 -25.94 4.21 35.98
CA ALA A 270 -27.33 4.64 36.13
C ALA A 270 -27.75 4.70 37.60
N ARG A 271 -27.38 3.71 38.43
CA ARG A 271 -27.63 3.75 39.89
C ARG A 271 -26.91 4.93 40.54
N SER A 272 -25.65 5.16 40.18
CA SER A 272 -24.83 6.24 40.74
C SER A 272 -25.42 7.60 40.43
N VAL A 273 -25.96 7.81 39.23
CA VAL A 273 -26.66 9.06 38.85
C VAL A 273 -27.90 9.29 39.74
N GLU A 274 -28.75 8.27 39.92
CA GLU A 274 -29.94 8.37 40.79
C GLU A 274 -29.57 8.61 42.27
N GLU A 275 -28.55 7.91 42.77
CA GLU A 275 -28.07 8.07 44.15
C GLU A 275 -27.45 9.45 44.36
N ALA A 276 -26.62 9.93 43.43
CA ALA A 276 -26.04 11.26 43.45
C ALA A 276 -27.11 12.35 43.47
N ARG A 277 -28.15 12.21 42.65
CA ARG A 277 -29.30 13.11 42.64
C ARG A 277 -29.99 13.16 43.99
N ALA A 278 -30.29 12.00 44.56
CA ALA A 278 -30.96 11.89 45.87
C ALA A 278 -30.10 12.48 47.01
N MET A 279 -28.78 12.27 46.97
CA MET A 279 -27.84 12.82 47.96
C MET A 279 -27.82 14.36 47.97
N LEU A 280 -27.98 14.97 46.80
CA LEU A 280 -27.88 16.42 46.63
C LEU A 280 -29.22 17.16 46.77
N GLY A 281 -30.35 16.45 46.88
CA GLY A 281 -31.68 17.04 47.02
C GLY A 281 -32.12 17.87 45.82
N LEU A 282 -31.64 17.49 44.62
CA LEU A 282 -31.85 18.19 43.36
C LEU A 282 -33.08 17.60 42.65
N ASP A 283 -34.28 17.99 43.11
CA ASP A 283 -35.54 17.63 42.47
C ASP A 283 -36.06 18.83 41.66
N ASP A 284 -36.15 18.66 40.34
CA ASP A 284 -36.86 19.59 39.47
C ASP A 284 -37.85 18.82 38.60
N GLU A 285 -39.14 18.97 38.92
CA GLU A 285 -40.25 18.40 38.16
C GLU A 285 -40.43 19.04 36.77
N ASN A 286 -39.73 20.15 36.49
CA ASN A 286 -39.79 20.87 35.21
C ASN A 286 -38.69 20.44 34.22
N ASN A 287 -37.82 19.50 34.59
CA ASN A 287 -36.83 18.95 33.67
C ASN A 287 -37.47 17.89 32.77
N ASP A 288 -37.97 18.33 31.63
CA ASP A 288 -38.72 17.54 30.66
C ASP A 288 -37.89 16.49 29.90
N HIS A 289 -36.56 16.59 29.96
CA HIS A 289 -35.63 15.61 29.42
C HIS A 289 -35.31 14.50 30.41
N TRP A 290 -35.81 14.58 31.64
CA TRP A 290 -35.56 13.60 32.66
C TRP A 290 -36.74 12.63 32.78
N ASP A 291 -36.60 11.46 32.17
CA ASP A 291 -37.48 10.34 32.49
C ASP A 291 -36.89 9.59 33.71
N PRO A 292 -37.63 9.47 34.83
CA PRO A 292 -37.14 8.80 36.03
C PRO A 292 -37.08 7.27 35.90
N SER A 293 -37.41 6.71 34.74
CA SER A 293 -37.27 5.28 34.50
C SER A 293 -35.81 4.88 34.44
N PHE A 294 -35.47 3.90 35.27
CA PHE A 294 -34.12 3.34 35.33
C PHE A 294 -33.63 2.83 33.97
N GLU A 295 -34.53 2.35 33.11
CA GLU A 295 -34.24 1.92 31.75
C GLU A 295 -33.78 3.08 30.86
N TYR A 296 -34.39 4.27 30.98
CA TYR A 296 -33.93 5.48 30.29
C TYR A 296 -32.53 5.88 30.74
N THR A 297 -32.27 5.88 32.05
CA THR A 297 -30.96 6.24 32.59
C THR A 297 -29.89 5.25 32.10
N ILE A 298 -30.16 3.94 32.08
CA ILE A 298 -29.25 2.95 31.49
C ILE A 298 -28.98 3.24 30.02
N GLN A 299 -30.02 3.50 29.22
CA GLN A 299 -29.88 3.79 27.79
C GLN A 299 -29.00 5.04 27.57
N ASN A 300 -29.30 6.12 28.29
CA ASN A 300 -28.58 7.39 28.17
C ASN A 300 -27.13 7.28 28.66
N VAL A 301 -26.88 6.62 29.80
CA VAL A 301 -25.51 6.40 30.26
C VAL A 301 -24.78 5.44 29.32
N GLY A 302 -25.46 4.48 28.71
CA GLY A 302 -24.89 3.65 27.64
C GLY A 302 -24.42 4.48 26.45
N LEU A 303 -25.27 5.39 25.96
CA LEU A 303 -24.92 6.33 24.90
C LEU A 303 -23.75 7.23 25.30
N CYS A 304 -23.80 7.80 26.51
CA CYS A 304 -22.68 8.58 27.07
C CYS A 304 -21.41 7.74 27.17
N GLY A 305 -21.52 6.48 27.60
CA GLY A 305 -20.40 5.54 27.70
C GLY A 305 -19.79 5.22 26.34
N ASP A 306 -20.60 5.09 25.29
CA ASP A 306 -20.11 4.87 23.92
C ASP A 306 -19.43 6.13 23.35
N TYR A 307 -19.98 7.32 23.62
CA TYR A 307 -19.32 8.59 23.29
C TYR A 307 -18.03 8.82 24.09
N ALA A 308 -18.04 8.41 25.36
CA ALA A 308 -16.85 8.40 26.19
C ALA A 308 -15.85 7.43 25.56
N LYS A 309 -16.16 6.18 25.22
CA LYS A 309 -15.21 5.26 24.54
C LYS A 309 -14.64 5.79 23.22
N GLU A 310 -15.33 6.70 22.52
CA GLU A 310 -14.80 7.41 21.34
C GLU A 310 -13.76 8.51 21.67
N THR A 311 -13.72 9.00 22.90
CA THR A 311 -12.85 10.07 23.42
C THR A 311 -11.87 9.61 24.51
N PHE A 312 -12.21 8.50 25.17
CA PHE A 312 -11.59 7.92 26.34
C PHE A 312 -10.50 6.97 25.86
N GLN A 313 -9.42 7.59 25.45
CA GLN A 313 -8.29 6.97 24.82
C GLN A 313 -7.26 6.56 25.89
N GLY A 314 -7.37 5.33 26.38
CA GLY A 314 -6.27 4.60 27.02
C GLY A 314 -6.03 4.74 28.51
N ASP A 315 -5.65 5.92 29.01
CA ASP A 315 -4.80 5.95 30.22
C ASP A 315 -4.60 7.33 30.88
N ARG A 316 -4.96 8.45 30.25
CA ARG A 316 -5.39 9.68 30.95
C ARG A 316 -6.32 10.45 30.04
N TYR A 317 -7.49 10.77 30.55
CA TYR A 317 -8.67 11.01 29.72
C TYR A 317 -9.03 12.49 29.67
N GLY A 318 -9.65 12.93 28.57
CA GLY A 318 -10.23 14.28 28.41
C GLY A 318 -9.24 15.43 28.22
N VAL A 319 -8.27 15.28 27.31
CA VAL A 319 -7.58 16.45 26.74
C VAL A 319 -8.45 16.99 25.62
N ILE A 320 -8.76 18.28 25.67
CA ILE A 320 -9.37 18.95 24.52
C ILE A 320 -8.34 19.04 23.42
N ASN A 321 -8.65 18.44 22.29
CA ASN A 321 -7.87 18.61 21.08
C ASN A 321 -8.02 20.08 20.65
N PRO A 322 -6.94 20.90 20.73
CA PRO A 322 -7.02 22.32 20.44
C PRO A 322 -7.40 22.61 18.98
N ASN A 323 -6.93 21.78 18.04
CA ASN A 323 -7.26 21.93 16.63
C ASN A 323 -8.76 21.73 16.38
N ARG A 324 -9.37 20.73 17.02
CA ARG A 324 -10.82 20.49 16.92
C ARG A 324 -11.66 21.54 17.61
N TRP A 325 -11.18 22.04 18.75
CA TRP A 325 -11.82 23.17 19.39
C TRP A 325 -11.84 24.37 18.46
N ASN A 326 -10.73 24.63 17.78
CA ASN A 326 -10.60 25.71 16.80
C ASN A 326 -11.50 25.45 15.59
N GLU A 327 -11.47 24.27 14.96
CA GLU A 327 -12.34 23.90 13.84
C GLU A 327 -13.83 24.09 14.16
N ALA A 328 -14.27 23.67 15.36
CA ALA A 328 -15.65 23.83 15.80
C ALA A 328 -16.00 25.28 16.11
N THR A 329 -15.04 26.05 16.62
CA THR A 329 -15.18 27.49 16.87
C THR A 329 -15.27 28.26 15.56
N ASP A 330 -14.39 27.98 14.60
CA ASP A 330 -14.38 28.56 13.26
C ASP A 330 -15.71 28.27 12.54
N TRP A 331 -16.22 27.04 12.67
CA TRP A 331 -17.55 26.70 12.15
C TRP A 331 -18.68 27.48 12.84
N LEU A 332 -18.67 27.58 14.18
CA LEU A 332 -19.69 28.29 14.95
C LEU A 332 -19.70 29.80 14.67
N LEU A 333 -18.53 30.38 14.42
CA LEU A 333 -18.32 31.82 14.26
C LEU A 333 -18.23 32.27 12.80
N GLY A 334 -18.06 31.35 11.84
CA GLY A 334 -17.94 31.64 10.41
C GLY A 334 -16.60 32.28 10.03
N GLU A 335 -16.60 33.22 9.08
CA GLU A 335 -15.38 33.94 8.65
C GLU A 335 -14.82 34.93 9.68
N ASN A 336 -15.43 35.03 10.87
CA ASN A 336 -14.96 35.92 11.93
C ASN A 336 -13.63 35.38 12.50
N THR A 337 -12.53 36.06 12.16
CA THR A 337 -11.20 35.71 12.65
C THR A 337 -11.15 35.72 14.18
N VAL A 338 -10.92 34.54 14.75
CA VAL A 338 -10.67 34.35 16.18
C VAL A 338 -9.30 34.95 16.53
N GLU A 339 -9.21 35.83 17.52
CA GLU A 339 -7.92 36.45 17.89
C GLU A 339 -6.91 35.40 18.41
N PRO A 340 -5.60 35.56 18.12
CA PRO A 340 -4.56 34.71 18.70
C PRO A 340 -4.60 34.74 20.23
N GLY A 341 -4.82 33.59 20.87
CA GLY A 341 -4.98 33.47 22.33
C GLY A 341 -6.41 33.23 22.81
N PHE A 342 -7.35 32.99 21.90
CA PHE A 342 -8.72 32.60 22.25
C PHE A 342 -8.80 31.32 23.09
N GLY A 343 -9.30 31.48 24.32
CA GLY A 343 -10.20 30.57 25.03
C GLY A 343 -9.66 29.29 25.66
N LEU A 344 -8.45 28.81 25.34
CA LEU A 344 -7.92 27.55 25.89
C LEU A 344 -6.46 27.65 26.35
N ASP A 345 -6.26 27.60 27.65
CA ASP A 345 -5.05 27.10 28.30
C ASP A 345 -5.10 25.57 28.40
N ALA A 346 -4.80 24.90 27.28
CA ALA A 346 -4.66 23.45 27.22
C ALA A 346 -3.52 22.91 28.11
N THR A 347 -2.69 23.77 28.71
CA THR A 347 -1.60 23.32 29.58
C THR A 347 -2.13 22.83 30.93
N VAL A 348 -3.33 23.26 31.36
CA VAL A 348 -3.92 22.84 32.64
C VAL A 348 -4.12 21.32 32.70
N TRP A 349 -4.44 20.71 31.57
CA TRP A 349 -4.56 19.26 31.44
C TRP A 349 -3.74 18.74 30.25
N GLN A 350 -2.51 18.36 30.53
CA GLN A 350 -1.69 17.54 29.65
C GLN A 350 -1.70 16.10 30.19
N PRO A 351 -1.60 15.08 29.32
CA PRO A 351 -1.15 13.78 29.78
C PRO A 351 0.15 13.99 30.57
N PRO A 352 0.42 13.18 31.59
CA PRO A 352 1.70 13.19 32.28
C PRO A 352 2.78 13.15 31.22
N ALA A 353 3.80 13.98 31.37
CA ALA A 353 4.92 14.01 30.45
C ALA A 353 5.57 12.61 30.32
N GLU A 354 5.36 11.76 31.33
CA GLU A 354 5.79 10.39 31.45
C GLU A 354 4.98 9.36 30.62
N LEU A 355 3.82 9.69 30.04
CA LEU A 355 3.04 8.75 29.23
C LEU A 355 3.22 8.95 27.72
N LEU A 356 3.53 7.84 27.03
CA LEU A 356 3.54 7.76 25.57
C LEU A 356 2.17 7.28 25.07
N ALA A 357 1.16 8.14 25.14
CA ALA A 357 -0.21 7.82 24.71
C ALA A 357 -0.31 7.72 23.19
N GLY A 358 -0.82 6.60 22.68
CA GLY A 358 -0.84 6.29 21.24
C GLY A 358 -2.21 6.42 20.57
N ASN A 359 -3.28 6.50 21.33
CA ASN A 359 -4.62 6.51 20.76
C ASN A 359 -4.90 7.72 19.84
N GLU A 360 -4.38 8.91 20.16
CA GLU A 360 -4.64 10.12 19.35
C GLU A 360 -3.92 10.01 18.01
N LEU A 361 -2.70 9.46 18.03
CA LEU A 361 -1.95 9.11 16.83
C LEU A 361 -2.70 8.06 15.98
N ALA A 362 -3.28 7.04 16.62
CA ALA A 362 -4.08 6.05 15.91
C ALA A 362 -5.32 6.67 15.25
N ARG A 363 -5.98 7.61 15.94
CA ARG A 363 -7.17 8.29 15.45
C ARG A 363 -6.85 9.20 14.26
N THR A 364 -5.81 10.04 14.35
CA THR A 364 -5.42 10.91 13.23
C THR A 364 -5.03 10.05 12.02
N THR A 365 -4.24 9.00 12.24
CA THR A 365 -3.86 8.06 11.17
C THR A 365 -5.08 7.40 10.50
N LEU A 366 -6.11 7.03 11.27
CA LEU A 366 -7.36 6.47 10.71
C LEU A 366 -8.19 7.51 9.95
N GLU A 367 -8.20 8.77 10.40
CA GLU A 367 -8.89 9.85 9.71
C GLU A 367 -8.20 10.16 8.37
N ASP A 368 -6.88 10.22 8.35
CA ASP A 368 -6.10 10.38 7.12
C ASP A 368 -6.36 9.21 6.15
N ALA A 369 -6.42 7.97 6.67
CA ALA A 369 -6.76 6.79 5.88
C ALA A 369 -8.20 6.84 5.34
N LYS A 370 -9.18 7.31 6.13
CA LYS A 370 -10.57 7.52 5.69
C LYS A 370 -10.65 8.55 4.57
N GLU A 371 -9.95 9.67 4.71
CA GLU A 371 -9.91 10.70 3.66
C GLU A 371 -9.34 10.16 2.36
N SER A 372 -8.22 9.42 2.46
CA SER A 372 -7.61 8.75 1.31
C SER A 372 -8.55 7.73 0.66
N ALA A 373 -9.24 6.90 1.45
CA ALA A 373 -10.21 5.92 0.95
C ALA A 373 -11.44 6.58 0.30
N THR A 374 -11.90 7.71 0.84
CA THR A 374 -13.00 8.50 0.29
C THR A 374 -12.62 9.10 -1.06
N ALA A 375 -11.42 9.68 -1.16
CA ALA A 375 -10.88 10.18 -2.42
C ALA A 375 -10.70 9.06 -3.46
N PHE A 376 -10.20 7.90 -3.02
CA PHE A 376 -10.06 6.73 -3.86
C PHE A 376 -11.41 6.27 -4.44
N TYR A 377 -12.44 6.16 -3.58
CA TYR A 377 -13.79 5.82 -4.01
C TYR A 377 -14.38 6.83 -5.00
N ALA A 378 -14.20 8.12 -4.73
CA ALA A 378 -14.68 9.17 -5.62
C ALA A 378 -14.06 9.09 -7.02
N LYS A 379 -12.79 8.68 -7.10
CA LYS A 379 -12.04 8.55 -8.36
C LYS A 379 -12.29 7.24 -9.09
N HIS A 380 -12.29 6.11 -8.37
CA HIS A 380 -12.28 4.77 -8.96
C HIS A 380 -13.64 4.04 -8.88
N GLY A 381 -14.64 4.63 -8.23
CA GLY A 381 -15.98 4.03 -8.08
C GLY A 381 -16.04 2.78 -7.20
N ARG A 382 -14.91 2.37 -6.60
CA ARG A 382 -14.79 1.23 -5.67
C ARG A 382 -14.01 1.64 -4.43
N LYS A 383 -14.29 0.98 -3.31
CA LYS A 383 -13.55 1.21 -2.05
C LYS A 383 -12.21 0.46 -2.08
N PRO A 384 -11.17 0.93 -1.37
CA PRO A 384 -10.00 0.12 -1.08
C PRO A 384 -10.41 -1.16 -0.34
N SER A 385 -9.87 -2.30 -0.75
CA SER A 385 -10.30 -3.64 -0.31
C SER A 385 -9.23 -4.39 0.48
N LEU A 386 -9.63 -5.02 1.58
CA LEU A 386 -8.77 -5.79 2.49
C LEU A 386 -9.33 -7.18 2.72
N VAL A 387 -8.50 -8.21 2.58
CA VAL A 387 -8.80 -9.57 3.04
C VAL A 387 -7.98 -9.88 4.30
N VAL A 388 -8.66 -10.33 5.36
CA VAL A 388 -8.02 -10.79 6.60
C VAL A 388 -8.23 -12.30 6.69
N ILE A 389 -7.14 -13.07 6.67
CA ILE A 389 -7.17 -14.53 6.73
C ILE A 389 -6.73 -15.00 8.11
N THR A 390 -7.57 -15.77 8.79
CA THR A 390 -7.28 -16.40 10.09
C THR A 390 -7.27 -17.92 9.93
N VAL A 391 -6.31 -18.62 10.54
CA VAL A 391 -6.30 -20.09 10.56
C VAL A 391 -6.31 -20.60 11.99
N GLY A 392 -7.40 -21.28 12.37
CA GLY A 392 -7.63 -21.79 13.72
C GLY A 392 -8.10 -20.73 14.71
N GLN A 393 -8.26 -21.14 15.98
CA GLN A 393 -8.66 -20.25 17.07
C GLN A 393 -7.42 -19.60 17.70
N LEU A 394 -7.24 -18.30 17.47
CA LEU A 394 -6.12 -17.58 18.05
C LEU A 394 -6.48 -17.10 19.46
N SER A 395 -5.98 -17.78 20.49
CA SER A 395 -6.25 -17.49 21.92
C SER A 395 -6.05 -16.01 22.29
N ARG A 396 -5.04 -15.35 21.70
CA ARG A 396 -4.71 -13.92 21.89
C ARG A 396 -5.78 -12.97 21.35
N TYR A 397 -6.64 -13.44 20.45
CA TYR A 397 -7.73 -12.68 19.84
C TYR A 397 -9.12 -13.11 20.32
N THR A 398 -9.21 -14.05 21.27
CA THR A 398 -10.46 -14.45 21.92
C THR A 398 -11.09 -13.28 22.70
N HIS A 399 -12.38 -13.40 23.02
CA HIS A 399 -13.13 -12.39 23.78
C HIS A 399 -13.22 -11.02 23.09
N GLY A 400 -13.19 -10.99 21.75
CA GLY A 400 -13.32 -9.78 20.93
C GLY A 400 -14.42 -8.84 21.43
N ASP A 401 -15.66 -9.32 21.52
CA ASP A 401 -16.81 -8.52 21.96
C ASP A 401 -16.63 -7.92 23.36
N ARG A 402 -16.03 -8.68 24.29
CA ARG A 402 -15.78 -8.22 25.65
C ARG A 402 -14.73 -7.11 25.67
N ARG A 403 -13.65 -7.25 24.89
CA ARG A 403 -12.60 -6.23 24.77
C ARG A 403 -13.10 -4.98 24.07
N ILE A 404 -13.92 -5.13 23.02
CA ILE A 404 -14.59 -4.01 22.36
C ILE A 404 -15.41 -3.26 23.40
N LYS A 405 -16.26 -3.95 24.17
CA LYS A 405 -17.09 -3.31 25.21
C LYS A 405 -16.28 -2.50 26.23
N ILE A 406 -15.07 -2.96 26.59
CA ILE A 406 -14.24 -2.36 27.65
C ILE A 406 -13.34 -1.24 27.11
N TYR A 407 -12.76 -1.38 25.91
CA TYR A 407 -11.62 -0.57 25.45
C TYR A 407 -11.87 0.25 24.18
N SER A 408 -12.97 0.02 23.47
CA SER A 408 -13.27 0.74 22.23
C SER A 408 -14.77 0.89 22.01
N ASN A 409 -15.17 1.55 20.94
CA ASN A 409 -16.55 1.51 20.44
C ASN A 409 -16.56 0.71 19.13
N LYS A 410 -17.76 0.32 18.68
CA LYS A 410 -17.92 -0.46 17.43
C LYS A 410 -17.43 0.27 16.17
N ARG A 411 -17.33 1.59 16.17
CA ARG A 411 -16.93 2.38 14.98
C ARG A 411 -15.43 2.44 14.77
N ASN A 412 -14.65 2.51 15.85
CA ASN A 412 -13.20 2.73 15.84
C ASN A 412 -12.47 1.64 16.63
N SER A 413 -12.85 0.38 16.43
CA SER A 413 -12.36 -0.71 17.24
C SER A 413 -11.07 -1.31 16.71
N TRP A 414 -9.96 -1.08 17.39
CA TRP A 414 -8.71 -1.79 17.14
C TRP A 414 -8.75 -3.31 17.46
N PHE A 415 -9.89 -3.85 17.93
CA PHE A 415 -10.12 -5.28 18.10
C PHE A 415 -10.96 -5.91 16.99
N SER A 416 -11.52 -5.11 16.07
CA SER A 416 -12.27 -5.59 14.91
C SER A 416 -11.85 -4.80 13.67
N LYS A 417 -11.20 -5.50 12.74
CA LYS A 417 -10.74 -4.92 11.50
C LYS A 417 -11.93 -4.62 10.61
N THR A 418 -12.81 -5.59 10.36
CA THR A 418 -14.03 -5.42 9.55
C THR A 418 -14.83 -4.18 9.94
N SER A 419 -15.26 -4.07 11.20
CA SER A 419 -16.06 -2.91 11.63
C SER A 419 -15.29 -1.59 11.51
N THR A 420 -13.99 -1.57 11.81
CA THR A 420 -13.18 -0.35 11.67
C THR A 420 -13.05 0.05 10.21
N GLY A 421 -12.69 -0.87 9.31
CA GLY A 421 -12.53 -0.58 7.89
C GLY A 421 -13.83 -0.11 7.23
N GLU A 422 -14.94 -0.81 7.46
CA GLU A 422 -16.24 -0.45 6.90
C GLU A 422 -16.68 0.98 7.30
N ASN A 423 -16.47 1.34 8.57
CA ASN A 423 -16.77 2.68 9.08
C ASN A 423 -15.85 3.79 8.52
N HIS A 424 -14.70 3.42 7.97
CA HIS A 424 -13.71 4.34 7.40
C HIS A 424 -13.60 4.26 5.87
N GLY A 425 -14.58 3.64 5.20
CA GLY A 425 -14.65 3.66 3.74
C GLY A 425 -13.86 2.55 3.04
N PHE A 426 -13.48 1.50 3.74
CA PHE A 426 -12.84 0.31 3.19
C PHE A 426 -13.85 -0.83 3.00
N ASP A 427 -13.59 -1.70 2.04
CA ASP A 427 -14.26 -2.99 1.90
C ASP A 427 -13.40 -4.06 2.59
N VAL A 428 -13.95 -4.81 3.53
CA VAL A 428 -13.18 -5.76 4.34
C VAL A 428 -13.86 -7.12 4.35
N ARG A 429 -13.09 -8.16 4.02
CA ARG A 429 -13.54 -9.55 4.06
C ARG A 429 -12.67 -10.35 5.02
N GLU A 430 -13.30 -10.98 6.01
CA GLU A 430 -12.66 -11.94 6.90
C GLU A 430 -12.86 -13.38 6.36
N ILE A 431 -11.78 -14.16 6.35
CA ILE A 431 -11.76 -15.57 5.97
C ILE A 431 -11.24 -16.36 7.18
N ASP A 432 -12.13 -17.06 7.86
CA ASP A 432 -11.79 -17.93 8.99
C ASP A 432 -11.68 -19.39 8.54
N LEU A 433 -10.45 -19.90 8.55
CA LEU A 433 -10.11 -21.26 8.18
C LEU A 433 -9.95 -22.14 9.43
N PRO A 434 -10.37 -23.41 9.40
CA PRO A 434 -10.21 -24.31 10.54
C PRO A 434 -8.75 -24.55 10.87
N GLU A 435 -8.44 -24.92 12.12
CA GLU A 435 -7.06 -25.25 12.53
C GLU A 435 -6.47 -26.41 11.70
N SER A 436 -7.31 -27.32 11.20
CA SER A 436 -6.90 -28.45 10.34
C SER A 436 -6.52 -28.07 8.91
N THR A 437 -6.58 -26.79 8.54
CA THR A 437 -6.29 -26.32 7.17
C THR A 437 -4.86 -26.64 6.77
N THR A 438 -4.68 -27.19 5.58
CA THR A 438 -3.37 -27.51 5.00
C THR A 438 -2.73 -26.28 4.35
N THR A 439 -1.43 -26.34 4.09
CA THR A 439 -0.73 -25.26 3.37
C THR A 439 -1.36 -25.00 2.00
N ASP A 440 -1.70 -26.04 1.23
CA ASP A 440 -2.29 -25.89 -0.10
C ASP A 440 -3.67 -25.23 -0.09
N GLU A 441 -4.49 -25.56 0.91
CA GLU A 441 -5.81 -24.91 1.10
C GLU A 441 -5.64 -23.42 1.44
N LEU A 442 -4.69 -23.08 2.32
CA LEU A 442 -4.38 -21.69 2.63
C LEU A 442 -3.86 -20.92 1.41
N LEU A 443 -2.98 -21.53 0.62
CA LEU A 443 -2.48 -20.93 -0.63
C LEU A 443 -3.62 -20.71 -1.62
N SER A 444 -4.56 -21.64 -1.74
CA SER A 444 -5.74 -21.50 -2.59
C SER A 444 -6.55 -20.25 -2.22
N GLU A 445 -6.76 -19.99 -0.93
CA GLU A 445 -7.48 -18.80 -0.46
C GLU A 445 -6.71 -17.49 -0.70
N ILE A 446 -5.38 -17.51 -0.54
CA ILE A 446 -4.51 -16.37 -0.88
C ILE A 446 -4.61 -16.07 -2.38
N TYR A 447 -4.51 -17.09 -3.24
CA TYR A 447 -4.59 -16.90 -4.69
C TYR A 447 -5.97 -16.45 -5.19
N LYS A 448 -7.06 -16.90 -4.55
CA LYS A 448 -8.42 -16.38 -4.81
C LYS A 448 -8.56 -14.91 -4.45
N SER A 449 -7.71 -14.40 -3.56
CA SER A 449 -7.72 -13.02 -3.06
C SER A 449 -6.78 -12.09 -3.84
N LYS A 450 -6.23 -12.53 -4.99
CA LYS A 450 -5.26 -11.73 -5.78
C LYS A 450 -5.77 -10.38 -6.30
N ASP A 451 -7.10 -10.21 -6.39
CA ASP A 451 -7.73 -9.01 -6.94
C ASP A 451 -7.99 -7.91 -5.90
N VAL A 452 -7.82 -8.20 -4.60
CA VAL A 452 -8.00 -7.19 -3.55
C VAL A 452 -6.79 -6.26 -3.42
N ASP A 453 -6.92 -5.14 -2.72
CA ASP A 453 -5.82 -4.19 -2.58
C ASP A 453 -4.82 -4.58 -1.49
N GLY A 454 -5.29 -5.24 -0.43
CA GLY A 454 -4.44 -5.72 0.66
C GLY A 454 -4.86 -7.08 1.21
N ILE A 455 -3.87 -7.90 1.58
CA ILE A 455 -4.05 -9.18 2.28
C ILE A 455 -3.29 -9.11 3.61
N GLN A 456 -3.98 -9.44 4.71
CA GLN A 456 -3.38 -9.67 6.01
C GLN A 456 -3.56 -11.12 6.43
N LEU A 457 -2.45 -11.82 6.67
CA LEU A 457 -2.45 -13.17 7.21
C LEU A 457 -2.20 -13.12 8.72
N MET A 458 -3.20 -13.51 9.51
CA MET A 458 -3.14 -13.40 10.98
C MET A 458 -2.12 -14.38 11.58
N TRP A 459 -1.26 -13.85 12.45
CA TRP A 459 -0.24 -14.62 13.18
C TRP A 459 -0.68 -14.91 14.63
N PRO A 460 -0.35 -16.10 15.21
CA PRO A 460 0.43 -17.21 14.64
C PRO A 460 -0.36 -18.17 13.74
N LEU A 461 0.35 -18.85 12.82
CA LEU A 461 -0.20 -19.96 12.04
C LEU A 461 -0.01 -21.30 12.79
N PRO A 462 -0.90 -22.29 12.61
CA PRO A 462 -0.70 -23.66 13.08
C PRO A 462 0.65 -24.26 12.65
N GLU A 463 1.26 -25.09 13.50
CA GLU A 463 2.64 -25.61 13.29
C GLU A 463 2.82 -26.41 12.00
N HIS A 464 1.77 -27.08 11.51
CA HIS A 464 1.84 -27.88 10.28
C HIS A 464 1.75 -27.06 8.99
N ILE A 465 1.48 -25.75 9.06
CA ILE A 465 1.45 -24.88 7.89
C ILE A 465 2.86 -24.38 7.60
N ASP A 466 3.27 -24.49 6.32
CA ASP A 466 4.50 -23.84 5.87
C ASP A 466 4.28 -22.33 5.78
N SER A 467 4.62 -21.66 6.87
CA SER A 467 4.50 -20.20 6.96
C SER A 467 5.34 -19.46 5.92
N ALA A 468 6.48 -19.99 5.48
CA ALA A 468 7.30 -19.33 4.47
C ALA A 468 6.60 -19.36 3.11
N GLN A 469 6.05 -20.52 2.74
CA GLN A 469 5.27 -20.67 1.51
C GLN A 469 4.02 -19.78 1.53
N ALA A 470 3.30 -19.74 2.66
CA ALA A 470 2.10 -18.92 2.80
C ALA A 470 2.38 -17.42 2.65
N TYR A 471 3.40 -16.88 3.33
CA TYR A 471 3.75 -15.47 3.19
C TYR A 471 4.28 -15.15 1.78
N ASN A 472 5.10 -16.00 1.17
CA ASN A 472 5.63 -15.78 -0.18
C ASN A 472 4.55 -15.79 -1.28
N ALA A 473 3.37 -16.36 -0.99
CA ALA A 473 2.23 -16.32 -1.91
C ALA A 473 1.49 -14.97 -1.90
N ILE A 474 1.67 -14.16 -0.85
CA ILE A 474 1.13 -12.80 -0.78
C ILE A 474 2.04 -11.89 -1.60
N ARG A 475 1.48 -11.18 -2.59
CA ARG A 475 2.26 -10.23 -3.39
C ARG A 475 2.75 -9.07 -2.53
N VAL A 476 3.96 -8.59 -2.81
CA VAL A 476 4.58 -7.47 -2.08
C VAL A 476 3.71 -6.21 -2.10
N ASP A 477 3.02 -5.95 -3.22
CA ASP A 477 2.11 -4.81 -3.38
C ASP A 477 0.73 -4.99 -2.70
N GLN A 478 0.46 -6.16 -2.12
CA GLN A 478 -0.73 -6.46 -1.33
C GLN A 478 -0.39 -6.77 0.13
N ASP A 479 0.89 -6.84 0.50
CA ASP A 479 1.35 -7.17 1.85
C ASP A 479 1.24 -5.97 2.80
N VAL A 480 0.00 -5.65 3.15
CA VAL A 480 -0.35 -4.52 4.02
C VAL A 480 0.03 -4.74 5.48
N ASP A 481 0.40 -5.97 5.87
CA ASP A 481 0.93 -6.31 7.19
C ASP A 481 2.47 -6.19 7.26
N GLY A 482 3.13 -6.02 6.10
CA GLY A 482 4.56 -5.74 5.95
C GLY A 482 5.49 -6.92 6.25
N ALA A 483 5.05 -8.15 6.00
CA ALA A 483 5.84 -9.36 6.21
C ALA A 483 7.07 -9.50 5.30
N HIS A 484 7.07 -8.84 4.14
CA HIS A 484 8.16 -8.80 3.15
C HIS A 484 9.15 -7.64 3.39
N TYR A 485 8.84 -6.70 4.28
CA TYR A 485 9.56 -5.43 4.43
C TYR A 485 11.08 -5.57 4.54
N ILE A 486 11.58 -6.42 5.44
CA ILE A 486 13.03 -6.60 5.60
C ILE A 486 13.63 -7.24 4.34
N GLY A 487 12.97 -8.26 3.78
CA GLY A 487 13.47 -8.97 2.62
C GLY A 487 13.56 -8.08 1.37
N GLU A 488 12.62 -7.16 1.19
CA GLU A 488 12.65 -6.22 0.06
C GLU A 488 13.73 -5.16 0.23
N LEU A 489 13.92 -4.61 1.44
CA LEU A 489 15.01 -3.66 1.71
C LEU A 489 16.41 -4.29 1.60
N GLU A 490 16.55 -5.58 1.92
CA GLU A 490 17.81 -6.30 1.75
C GLU A 490 18.13 -6.60 0.28
N LYS A 491 17.09 -6.83 -0.56
CA LYS A 491 17.25 -7.00 -2.01
C LYS A 491 17.58 -5.69 -2.71
N ASP A 492 16.87 -4.63 -2.35
CA ASP A 492 17.01 -3.28 -2.90
C ASP A 492 16.87 -2.25 -1.77
N PRO A 493 18.00 -1.66 -1.30
CA PRO A 493 17.97 -0.62 -0.27
C PRO A 493 17.21 0.65 -0.70
N GLY A 494 16.99 0.86 -1.99
CA GLY A 494 16.18 1.97 -2.53
C GLY A 494 14.68 1.66 -2.61
N SER A 495 14.27 0.43 -2.35
CA SER A 495 12.86 0.04 -2.37
C SER A 495 12.09 0.68 -1.20
N SER A 496 10.79 0.90 -1.39
CA SER A 496 9.89 1.45 -0.35
C SER A 496 8.73 0.48 -0.05
N PRO A 497 9.00 -0.71 0.50
CA PRO A 497 7.97 -1.69 0.83
C PRO A 497 6.99 -1.16 1.89
N LEU A 498 5.81 -1.79 1.99
CA LEU A 498 4.83 -1.45 3.03
C LEU A 498 5.42 -1.78 4.42
N PRO A 499 5.48 -0.80 5.35
CA PRO A 499 6.09 -1.03 6.64
C PRO A 499 5.20 -1.90 7.52
N PRO A 500 5.76 -2.87 8.27
CA PRO A 500 4.96 -3.71 9.14
C PRO A 500 4.29 -2.89 10.23
N VAL A 501 3.00 -3.16 10.47
CA VAL A 501 2.09 -2.22 11.12
C VAL A 501 2.44 -1.91 12.58
N THR A 502 2.92 -2.91 13.33
CA THR A 502 3.32 -2.73 14.74
C THR A 502 4.71 -2.08 14.89
N PRO A 503 5.70 -2.46 14.08
CA PRO A 503 6.95 -1.70 13.94
C PRO A 503 6.72 -0.23 13.55
N ALA A 504 5.91 0.04 12.53
CA ALA A 504 5.55 1.40 12.11
C ALA A 504 4.89 2.19 13.25
N ALA A 505 3.98 1.55 13.99
CA ALA A 505 3.36 2.13 15.19
C ALA A 505 4.38 2.53 16.27
N THR A 506 5.41 1.71 16.48
CA THR A 506 6.49 1.98 17.45
C THR A 506 7.27 3.23 17.05
N ILE A 507 7.67 3.31 15.77
CA ILE A 507 8.43 4.45 15.25
C ILE A 507 7.57 5.73 15.27
N ALA A 508 6.31 5.65 14.83
CA ALA A 508 5.41 6.79 14.83
C ALA A 508 5.14 7.33 16.25
N LEU A 509 5.07 6.45 17.26
CA LEU A 509 4.94 6.86 18.65
C LEU A 509 6.21 7.57 19.14
N MET A 510 7.39 7.07 18.80
CA MET A 510 8.66 7.72 19.14
C MET A 510 8.78 9.11 18.52
N ASP A 511 8.45 9.23 17.24
CA ASP A 511 8.53 10.49 16.49
C ASP A 511 7.55 11.52 17.08
N ARG A 512 6.32 11.11 17.42
CA ARG A 512 5.33 11.98 18.09
C ARG A 512 5.84 12.59 19.39
N TYR A 513 6.59 11.83 20.18
CA TYR A 513 7.09 12.27 21.48
C TYR A 513 8.55 12.74 21.44
N GLY A 514 9.15 12.88 20.25
CA GLY A 514 10.53 13.31 20.09
C GLY A 514 11.53 12.40 20.81
N ILE A 515 11.32 11.08 20.77
CA ILE A 515 12.28 10.11 21.30
C ILE A 515 13.30 9.82 20.20
N ASP A 516 14.48 10.42 20.29
CA ASP A 516 15.59 10.18 19.37
C ASP A 516 16.40 8.93 19.79
N PRO A 517 16.41 7.85 18.99
CA PRO A 517 17.17 6.65 19.31
C PRO A 517 18.65 6.75 18.91
N LYS A 518 19.08 7.80 18.19
CA LYS A 518 20.43 7.93 17.66
C LYS A 518 21.49 7.88 18.76
N GLY A 519 22.43 6.94 18.64
CA GLY A 519 23.52 6.76 19.61
C GLY A 519 23.08 6.30 21.02
N LYS A 520 21.81 5.94 21.21
CA LYS A 520 21.28 5.37 22.46
C LYS A 520 21.36 3.85 22.45
N ASN A 521 21.49 3.26 23.64
CA ASN A 521 21.39 1.81 23.81
C ASN A 521 19.91 1.41 23.80
N VAL A 522 19.45 0.82 22.71
CA VAL A 522 18.07 0.36 22.54
C VAL A 522 18.00 -1.15 22.70
N LEU A 523 17.16 -1.63 23.61
CA LEU A 523 16.89 -3.05 23.80
C LEU A 523 15.51 -3.38 23.23
N VAL A 524 15.48 -4.27 22.23
CA VAL A 524 14.25 -4.86 21.69
C VAL A 524 14.12 -6.28 22.23
N ILE A 525 13.03 -6.58 22.94
CA ILE A 525 12.82 -7.89 23.56
C ILE A 525 11.68 -8.61 22.84
N GLY A 526 12.02 -9.62 22.05
CA GLY A 526 11.14 -10.31 21.11
C GLY A 526 11.75 -10.30 19.71
N ARG A 527 11.65 -11.43 19.00
CA ARG A 527 12.30 -11.66 17.69
C ARG A 527 11.36 -12.22 16.63
N SER A 528 10.07 -11.93 16.75
CA SER A 528 9.07 -12.39 15.79
C SER A 528 9.29 -11.75 14.42
N ARG A 529 8.88 -12.46 13.36
CA ARG A 529 9.01 -12.04 11.96
C ARG A 529 8.34 -10.69 11.68
N ILE A 530 7.19 -10.44 12.32
CA ILE A 530 6.32 -9.29 12.03
C ILE A 530 6.43 -8.13 13.05
N VAL A 531 7.06 -8.33 14.22
CA VAL A 531 7.16 -7.28 15.25
C VAL A 531 8.59 -7.04 15.70
N GLY A 532 9.18 -7.99 16.43
CA GLY A 532 10.45 -7.77 17.13
C GLY A 532 11.62 -7.51 16.18
N SER A 533 11.76 -8.34 15.14
CA SER A 533 12.86 -8.20 14.17
C SER A 533 12.74 -6.94 13.30
N PRO A 534 11.55 -6.58 12.76
CA PRO A 534 11.42 -5.33 12.00
C PRO A 534 11.53 -4.06 12.86
N VAL A 535 11.07 -4.06 14.12
CA VAL A 535 11.33 -2.94 15.05
C VAL A 535 12.84 -2.70 15.18
N ALA A 536 13.61 -3.76 15.42
CA ALA A 536 15.06 -3.66 15.53
C ALA A 536 15.69 -3.16 14.21
N HIS A 537 15.20 -3.61 13.06
CA HIS A 537 15.65 -3.14 11.75
C HIS A 537 15.41 -1.64 11.55
N MET A 538 14.19 -1.16 11.81
CA MET A 538 13.81 0.25 11.67
C MET A 538 14.60 1.16 12.62
N LEU A 539 14.86 0.71 13.85
CA LEU A 539 15.68 1.46 14.81
C LEU A 539 17.14 1.57 14.37
N ARG A 540 17.72 0.50 13.79
CA ARG A 540 19.08 0.57 13.22
C ARG A 540 19.16 1.56 12.06
N ALA A 541 18.13 1.65 11.23
CA ALA A 541 18.05 2.65 10.15
C ALA A 541 17.99 4.09 10.69
N LYS A 542 17.65 4.30 11.97
CA LYS A 542 17.72 5.58 12.68
C LYS A 542 19.00 5.75 13.53
N ASP A 543 20.12 5.11 13.15
CA ASP A 543 21.42 5.19 13.83
C ASP A 543 21.42 4.75 15.31
N ALA A 544 20.49 3.87 15.70
CA ALA A 544 20.39 3.37 17.06
C ALA A 544 21.35 2.19 17.33
N VAL A 545 21.89 2.10 18.54
CA VAL A 545 22.64 0.91 18.99
C VAL A 545 21.63 -0.12 19.50
N VAL A 546 21.24 -1.07 18.65
CA VAL A 546 20.15 -2.01 18.95
C VAL A 546 20.67 -3.36 19.44
N THR A 547 20.22 -3.78 20.63
CA THR A 547 20.37 -5.14 21.16
C THR A 547 19.03 -5.87 21.06
N VAL A 548 19.03 -7.10 20.55
CA VAL A 548 17.82 -7.94 20.46
C VAL A 548 17.90 -9.09 21.46
N ALA A 549 16.89 -9.22 22.31
CA ALA A 549 16.75 -10.30 23.30
C ALA A 549 15.47 -11.11 23.05
N HIS A 550 15.32 -12.26 23.73
CA HIS A 550 14.13 -13.11 23.65
C HIS A 550 13.85 -13.80 24.99
N SER A 551 12.64 -14.35 25.15
CA SER A 551 12.18 -14.98 26.40
C SER A 551 13.05 -16.16 26.88
N GLY A 552 13.76 -16.83 25.97
CA GLY A 552 14.74 -17.88 26.34
C GLY A 552 16.06 -17.40 26.96
N VAL A 553 16.28 -16.10 27.13
CA VAL A 553 17.48 -15.56 27.81
C VAL A 553 17.30 -15.70 29.33
N SER A 554 18.37 -16.03 30.07
CA SER A 554 18.29 -16.17 31.53
C SER A 554 17.83 -14.87 32.20
N ARG A 555 17.10 -15.00 33.32
CA ARG A 555 16.56 -13.87 34.08
C ARG A 555 17.64 -12.84 34.44
N ASP A 556 18.79 -13.29 34.97
CA ASP A 556 19.90 -12.40 35.36
C ASP A 556 20.45 -11.60 34.17
N ASN A 557 20.53 -12.22 32.99
CA ASN A 557 20.98 -11.55 31.78
C ASN A 557 19.91 -10.58 31.25
N LEU A 558 18.63 -10.95 31.29
CA LEU A 558 17.53 -10.04 30.94
C LEU A 558 17.49 -8.83 31.86
N GLU A 559 17.62 -9.02 33.17
CA GLU A 559 17.70 -7.94 34.15
C GLU A 559 18.89 -7.00 33.85
N SER A 560 20.07 -7.57 33.58
CA SER A 560 21.25 -6.77 33.20
C SER A 560 21.06 -5.99 31.90
N LEU A 561 20.43 -6.60 30.89
CA LEU A 561 20.17 -5.95 29.60
C LEU A 561 19.17 -4.81 29.77
N VAL A 562 18.04 -5.06 30.44
CA VAL A 562 17.00 -4.06 30.73
C VAL A 562 17.58 -2.90 31.56
N GLY A 563 18.45 -3.18 32.54
CA GLY A 563 19.10 -2.16 33.37
C GLY A 563 20.17 -1.33 32.67
N SER A 564 20.60 -1.72 31.48
CA SER A 564 21.61 -1.00 30.70
C SER A 564 21.05 -0.16 29.55
N ALA A 565 19.80 -0.41 29.15
CA ALA A 565 19.15 0.21 28.01
C ALA A 565 18.62 1.61 28.33
N ASP A 566 18.85 2.55 27.40
CA ASP A 566 18.22 3.88 27.42
C ASP A 566 16.78 3.83 26.92
N ILE A 567 16.52 2.93 25.96
CA ILE A 567 15.19 2.71 25.38
C ILE A 567 14.90 1.21 25.41
N VAL A 568 13.74 0.81 25.93
CA VAL A 568 13.30 -0.58 25.97
C VAL A 568 12.03 -0.75 25.16
N VAL A 569 12.03 -1.64 24.17
CA VAL A 569 10.85 -2.02 23.39
C VAL A 569 10.51 -3.48 23.67
N SER A 570 9.39 -3.73 24.35
CA SER A 570 8.96 -5.08 24.75
C SER A 570 7.89 -5.64 23.84
N CYS A 571 8.19 -6.74 23.17
CA CYS A 571 7.38 -7.39 22.14
C CYS A 571 7.10 -8.87 22.45
N VAL A 572 7.09 -9.26 23.73
CA VAL A 572 7.03 -10.68 24.14
C VAL A 572 5.59 -11.20 24.18
N GLY A 573 4.69 -10.44 24.80
CA GLY A 573 3.30 -10.87 25.00
C GLY A 573 3.14 -11.88 26.14
N ASP A 574 4.01 -11.81 27.15
CA ASP A 574 3.97 -12.67 28.34
C ASP A 574 3.90 -11.77 29.60
N PRO A 575 2.71 -11.62 30.21
CA PRO A 575 2.50 -10.67 31.30
C PRO A 575 3.43 -10.87 32.49
N GLY A 576 4.08 -9.77 32.91
CA GLY A 576 4.91 -9.75 34.12
C GLY A 576 6.23 -10.51 34.03
N ILE A 577 6.67 -10.85 32.82
CA ILE A 577 8.00 -11.44 32.60
C ILE A 577 9.13 -10.46 32.98
N PHE A 578 8.87 -9.15 32.91
CA PHE A 578 9.80 -8.10 33.33
C PHE A 578 9.32 -7.37 34.57
N GLU A 579 10.25 -6.84 35.37
CA GLU A 579 9.93 -5.98 36.50
C GLU A 579 10.36 -4.55 36.20
N ALA A 580 9.48 -3.56 36.43
CA ALA A 580 9.78 -2.15 36.18
C ALA A 580 11.01 -1.66 36.97
N ARG A 581 11.34 -2.30 38.09
CA ARG A 581 12.54 -2.00 38.89
C ARG A 581 13.86 -2.33 38.18
N TRP A 582 13.83 -3.17 37.14
CA TRP A 582 15.02 -3.50 36.33
C TRP A 582 15.42 -2.36 35.40
N LEU A 583 14.52 -1.41 35.12
CA LEU A 583 14.76 -0.34 34.18
C LEU A 583 15.91 0.56 34.65
N LYS A 584 16.72 1.00 33.68
CA LYS A 584 17.68 2.08 33.88
C LYS A 584 16.94 3.34 34.33
N GLU A 585 17.55 4.09 35.25
CA GLU A 585 17.04 5.41 35.66
C GLU A 585 16.95 6.34 34.44
N GLY A 586 15.76 6.90 34.20
CA GLY A 586 15.48 7.77 33.06
C GLY A 586 15.21 7.04 31.73
N ALA A 587 14.99 5.71 31.74
CA ALA A 587 14.72 4.95 30.52
C ALA A 587 13.40 5.36 29.85
N GLU A 588 13.36 5.28 28.52
CA GLU A 588 12.13 5.38 27.72
C GLU A 588 11.60 3.96 27.46
N VAL A 589 10.32 3.67 27.73
CA VAL A 589 9.75 2.31 27.62
C VAL A 589 8.61 2.26 26.62
N ILE A 590 8.65 1.33 25.68
CA ILE A 590 7.60 1.09 24.70
C ILE A 590 7.09 -0.35 24.86
N ASN A 591 5.90 -0.48 25.44
CA ASN A 591 5.19 -1.72 25.67
C ASN A 591 4.34 -2.09 24.44
N VAL A 592 4.85 -3.03 23.64
CA VAL A 592 4.15 -3.61 22.49
C VAL A 592 3.41 -4.90 22.89
N GLY A 593 3.96 -5.68 23.82
CA GLY A 593 3.33 -6.89 24.34
C GLY A 593 2.09 -6.57 25.18
N THR A 594 0.93 -6.92 24.64
CA THR A 594 -0.35 -6.86 25.36
C THR A 594 -1.01 -8.24 25.39
N THR A 595 -1.49 -8.65 26.56
CA THR A 595 -2.21 -9.92 26.75
C THR A 595 -3.44 -9.71 27.62
N PHE A 596 -4.59 -10.21 27.16
CA PHE A 596 -5.85 -10.08 27.90
C PHE A 596 -5.94 -11.15 28.99
N SER A 597 -6.20 -10.72 30.23
CA SER A 597 -6.44 -11.61 31.37
C SER A 597 -7.93 -11.67 31.67
N GLU A 598 -8.55 -12.84 31.48
CA GLU A 598 -9.95 -13.08 31.83
C GLU A 598 -10.20 -12.94 33.34
N GLU A 599 -9.27 -13.41 34.17
CA GLU A 599 -9.38 -13.33 35.64
C GLU A 599 -9.39 -11.89 36.15
N LYS A 600 -8.50 -11.05 35.62
CA LYS A 600 -8.38 -9.64 36.01
C LYS A 600 -9.26 -8.70 35.17
N ASP A 601 -10.01 -9.27 34.21
CA ASP A 601 -10.81 -8.59 33.20
C ASP A 601 -10.08 -7.39 32.55
N ARG A 602 -8.77 -7.55 32.30
CA ARG A 602 -7.95 -6.45 31.79
C ARG A 602 -6.79 -6.84 30.87
N LEU A 603 -6.35 -5.90 30.04
CA LEU A 603 -5.08 -6.00 29.31
C LEU A 603 -3.90 -5.83 30.29
N LEU A 604 -2.93 -6.72 30.19
CA LEU A 604 -1.72 -6.72 31.00
C LEU A 604 -0.51 -6.39 30.12
N SER A 605 0.45 -5.68 30.72
CA SER A 605 1.77 -5.39 30.16
C SER A 605 2.73 -6.56 30.40
N ASP A 606 3.75 -6.67 29.55
CA ASP A 606 4.91 -7.54 29.78
C ASP A 606 5.68 -7.16 31.07
N PHE A 607 5.51 -5.94 31.59
CA PHE A 607 6.11 -5.49 32.86
C PHE A 607 5.13 -5.53 34.03
N GLU A 608 5.67 -5.88 35.19
CA GLU A 608 5.05 -5.68 36.50
C GLU A 608 5.78 -4.60 37.32
N GLY A 609 5.02 -3.79 38.05
CA GLY A 609 5.53 -2.77 38.97
C GLY A 609 5.26 -1.33 38.52
N ASP A 610 5.87 -0.38 39.23
CA ASP A 610 5.69 1.05 38.99
C ASP A 610 6.78 1.59 38.05
N PHE A 611 6.37 1.99 36.84
CA PHE A 611 7.27 2.60 35.86
C PHE A 611 7.79 3.98 36.31
N LEU A 612 6.99 4.76 37.04
CA LEU A 612 7.36 6.11 37.46
C LEU A 612 8.55 6.13 38.42
N ALA A 613 8.87 4.99 39.03
CA ALA A 613 10.03 4.84 39.88
C ALA A 613 11.36 4.84 39.11
N LYS A 614 11.36 4.61 37.79
CA LYS A 614 12.57 4.45 36.97
C LYS A 614 12.49 5.07 35.58
N ALA A 615 11.38 4.87 34.88
CA ALA A 615 11.22 5.32 33.50
C ALA A 615 11.00 6.83 33.45
N LYS A 616 11.66 7.49 32.51
CA LYS A 616 11.36 8.89 32.16
C LYS A 616 10.00 8.97 31.47
N ARG A 617 9.74 8.08 30.52
CA ARG A 617 8.41 7.91 29.90
C ARG A 617 8.15 6.45 29.58
N PHE A 618 6.88 6.06 29.53
CA PHE A 618 6.47 4.71 29.19
C PHE A 618 5.18 4.70 28.37
N SER A 619 5.03 3.75 27.44
CA SER A 619 3.77 3.54 26.75
C SER A 619 2.84 2.67 27.61
N PRO A 620 1.65 3.14 27.96
CA PRO A 620 0.68 2.41 28.79
C PRO A 620 0.04 1.20 28.08
N VAL A 621 -0.53 0.28 28.86
CA VAL A 621 -1.30 -0.88 28.37
C VAL A 621 -2.62 -0.97 29.16
N PRO A 622 -3.81 -0.80 28.53
CA PRO A 622 -4.02 -0.40 27.12
C PRO A 622 -3.57 1.03 26.83
N GLY A 623 -3.71 1.50 25.58
CA GLY A 623 -3.68 2.92 25.21
C GLY A 623 -2.33 3.54 24.81
N GLY A 624 -1.24 2.81 24.98
CA GLY A 624 0.04 3.07 24.34
C GLY A 624 0.02 2.59 22.88
N ILE A 625 0.80 1.54 22.59
CA ILE A 625 0.98 1.05 21.21
C ILE A 625 -0.29 0.44 20.61
N GLY A 626 -1.07 -0.28 21.41
CA GLY A 626 -2.14 -1.17 20.94
C GLY A 626 -3.08 -0.62 19.85
N PRO A 627 -3.65 0.59 19.95
CA PRO A 627 -4.56 1.16 18.96
C PRO A 627 -3.90 1.49 17.60
N ILE A 628 -2.60 1.77 17.59
CA ILE A 628 -1.89 2.32 16.42
C ILE A 628 -1.73 1.29 15.27
N PRO A 629 -1.39 0.01 15.51
CA PRO A 629 -1.27 -0.99 14.45
C PRO A 629 -2.48 -1.09 13.52
N VAL A 630 -3.71 -1.03 14.03
CA VAL A 630 -4.91 -1.09 13.17
C VAL A 630 -5.03 0.17 12.30
N SER A 631 -4.67 1.34 12.83
CA SER A 631 -4.61 2.56 12.02
C SER A 631 -3.54 2.50 10.92
N GLN A 632 -2.37 1.93 11.23
CA GLN A 632 -1.28 1.75 10.27
C GLN A 632 -1.65 0.72 9.19
N LEU A 633 -2.40 -0.32 9.55
CA LEU A 633 -2.96 -1.27 8.58
C LEU A 633 -3.82 -0.56 7.54
N TYR A 634 -4.74 0.31 7.97
CA TYR A 634 -5.59 1.05 7.02
C TYR A 634 -4.83 2.13 6.25
N LYS A 635 -3.79 2.76 6.83
CA LYS A 635 -2.85 3.59 6.08
C LYS A 635 -2.17 2.78 4.97
N ASN A 636 -1.68 1.58 5.28
CA ASN A 636 -1.07 0.67 4.31
C ASN A 636 -2.06 0.21 3.23
N VAL A 637 -3.31 -0.13 3.58
CA VAL A 637 -4.34 -0.53 2.61
C VAL A 637 -4.67 0.61 1.65
N ALA A 638 -4.84 1.83 2.17
CA ALA A 638 -5.09 2.99 1.32
C ALA A 638 -3.91 3.22 0.36
N ARG A 639 -2.67 3.14 0.86
CA ARG A 639 -1.47 3.27 0.04
C ARG A 639 -1.40 2.19 -1.03
N ALA A 640 -1.61 0.92 -0.66
CA ALA A 640 -1.61 -0.22 -1.57
C ALA A 640 -2.67 -0.07 -2.66
N ALA A 641 -3.88 0.40 -2.32
CA ALA A 641 -4.95 0.63 -3.30
C ALA A 641 -4.56 1.70 -4.32
N TRP A 642 -4.01 2.84 -3.88
CA TRP A 642 -3.52 3.88 -4.77
C TRP A 642 -2.35 3.42 -5.65
N GLU A 643 -1.36 2.74 -5.07
CA GLU A 643 -0.22 2.18 -5.80
C GLU A 643 -0.67 1.16 -6.85
N ARG A 644 -1.61 0.28 -6.50
CA ARG A 644 -2.15 -0.73 -7.41
C ARG A 644 -3.01 -0.11 -8.51
N ALA A 645 -3.85 0.87 -8.20
CA ALA A 645 -4.62 1.60 -9.20
C ALA A 645 -3.73 2.40 -10.18
N ALA A 646 -2.60 2.94 -9.69
CA ALA A 646 -1.59 3.57 -10.53
C ALA A 646 -0.89 2.56 -11.46
N LYS A 647 -0.63 1.33 -10.99
CA LYS A 647 -0.04 0.26 -11.80
C LYS A 647 -0.99 -0.26 -12.88
N THR A 648 -2.30 -0.35 -12.61
CA THR A 648 -3.33 -0.80 -13.55
C THR A 648 -3.79 0.27 -14.54
N GLY A 649 -3.29 1.51 -14.44
CA GLY A 649 -3.56 2.57 -15.41
C GLY A 649 -4.87 3.33 -15.22
N GLU A 650 -5.47 3.31 -14.02
CA GLU A 650 -6.67 4.11 -13.70
C GLU A 650 -6.34 5.50 -13.12
N VAL A 651 -5.18 6.07 -13.47
CA VAL A 651 -4.91 7.49 -13.21
C VAL A 651 -4.98 8.23 -14.54
N ASP A 652 -6.06 8.99 -14.68
CA ASP A 652 -6.41 9.74 -15.87
C ASP A 652 -5.27 10.68 -16.30
N ALA A 653 -4.79 10.51 -17.54
CA ALA A 653 -3.80 11.38 -18.17
C ALA A 653 -4.45 12.59 -18.86
N THR A 654 -5.77 12.79 -18.70
CA THR A 654 -6.51 13.80 -19.44
C THR A 654 -6.98 14.96 -18.56
N TRP A 655 -6.84 16.19 -19.09
CA TRP A 655 -7.48 17.36 -18.49
C TRP A 655 -9.00 17.20 -18.61
N GLU A 656 -9.73 17.36 -17.51
CA GLU A 656 -11.18 17.24 -17.47
C GLU A 656 -11.85 18.57 -17.83
N LYS A 657 -12.72 18.56 -18.84
CA LYS A 657 -13.57 19.72 -19.16
C LYS A 657 -14.77 19.75 -18.19
N LYS A 658 -14.85 20.76 -17.31
CA LYS A 658 -15.99 21.00 -16.41
C LYS A 658 -16.48 22.43 -16.60
N SER A 659 -17.77 22.61 -16.89
CA SER A 659 -18.45 23.92 -16.88
C SER A 659 -17.72 25.08 -17.59
N GLY A 660 -17.05 24.82 -18.70
CA GLY A 660 -16.30 25.84 -19.45
C GLY A 660 -14.85 26.05 -19.01
N SER A 661 -14.34 25.27 -18.05
CA SER A 661 -12.93 25.22 -17.64
C SER A 661 -12.26 23.87 -17.92
N LEU A 662 -10.93 23.87 -18.07
CA LEU A 662 -10.10 22.67 -18.08
C LEU A 662 -9.46 22.49 -16.70
N ASN A 663 -9.66 21.32 -16.12
CA ASN A 663 -9.21 21.00 -14.76
C ASN A 663 -8.23 19.84 -14.78
N ARG A 664 -7.21 19.91 -13.91
CA ARG A 664 -6.30 18.79 -13.67
C ARG A 664 -5.82 18.81 -12.22
N SER A 665 -5.70 17.63 -11.61
CA SER A 665 -5.10 17.44 -10.29
C SER A 665 -3.83 16.58 -10.43
N ILE A 666 -2.76 16.98 -9.75
CA ILE A 666 -1.43 16.36 -9.88
C ILE A 666 -0.87 16.12 -8.47
N HIS A 667 -0.48 14.89 -8.17
CA HIS A 667 0.08 14.51 -6.87
C HIS A 667 1.60 14.64 -6.83
N PHE A 668 2.13 15.25 -5.78
CA PHE A 668 3.56 15.40 -5.49
C PHE A 668 3.90 14.72 -4.16
N LYS A 669 5.13 14.19 -4.06
CA LYS A 669 5.64 13.52 -2.85
C LYS A 669 5.83 14.47 -1.66
N ASP A 670 6.09 15.75 -1.91
CA ASP A 670 6.33 16.78 -0.90
C ASP A 670 5.95 18.18 -1.43
N TYR A 671 5.87 19.15 -0.53
CA TYR A 671 5.41 20.52 -0.84
C TYR A 671 6.44 21.30 -1.66
N ASP A 672 7.74 21.03 -1.49
CA ASP A 672 8.80 21.72 -2.23
C ASP A 672 8.78 21.34 -3.72
N SER A 673 8.59 20.06 -4.04
CA SER A 673 8.39 19.57 -5.41
C SER A 673 7.14 20.19 -6.04
N ALA A 674 6.06 20.32 -5.26
CA ALA A 674 4.83 20.96 -5.72
C ALA A 674 5.01 22.47 -5.98
N LEU A 675 5.81 23.16 -5.17
CA LEU A 675 6.15 24.58 -5.33
C LEU A 675 7.00 24.82 -6.57
N GLU A 676 8.00 23.97 -6.83
CA GLU A 676 8.86 24.07 -8.01
C GLU A 676 8.04 23.93 -9.30
N PHE A 677 7.16 22.93 -9.34
CA PHE A 677 6.23 22.72 -10.43
C PHE A 677 5.38 23.97 -10.70
N VAL A 678 4.77 24.51 -9.64
CA VAL A 678 3.89 25.67 -9.73
C VAL A 678 4.66 26.91 -10.17
N SER A 679 5.94 27.06 -9.79
CA SER A 679 6.81 28.14 -10.29
C SER A 679 6.98 28.06 -11.80
N LYS A 680 7.30 26.88 -12.35
CA LYS A 680 7.48 26.69 -13.80
C LYS A 680 6.18 26.92 -14.57
N VAL A 681 5.06 26.48 -14.01
CA VAL A 681 3.73 26.74 -14.57
C VAL A 681 3.42 28.24 -14.58
N ASN A 682 3.76 28.97 -13.52
CA ASN A 682 3.54 30.41 -13.44
C ASN A 682 4.41 31.19 -14.44
N ASP A 683 5.67 30.79 -14.63
CA ASP A 683 6.57 31.37 -15.63
C ASP A 683 6.01 31.16 -17.05
N MET A 684 5.61 29.92 -17.37
CA MET A 684 4.96 29.57 -18.63
C MET A 684 3.65 30.34 -18.83
N SER A 685 2.81 30.44 -17.80
CA SER A 685 1.53 31.18 -17.85
C SER A 685 1.73 32.66 -18.15
N SER A 686 2.80 33.25 -17.59
CA SER A 686 3.18 34.64 -17.81
C SER A 686 3.65 34.90 -19.24
N GLU A 687 4.36 33.96 -19.87
CA GLU A 687 4.74 34.05 -21.29
C GLU A 687 3.53 33.97 -22.23
N MET A 688 2.49 33.24 -21.83
CA MET A 688 1.27 33.04 -22.63
C MET A 688 0.20 34.11 -22.42
N ASP A 689 0.37 34.97 -21.41
CA ASP A 689 -0.67 35.88 -20.90
C ASP A 689 -1.98 35.11 -20.62
N HIS A 690 -1.86 33.95 -19.97
CA HIS A 690 -2.98 33.06 -19.66
C HIS A 690 -2.67 32.22 -18.42
N HIS A 691 -3.37 32.48 -17.31
CA HIS A 691 -3.03 31.93 -16.00
C HIS A 691 -4.03 30.86 -15.55
N ALA A 692 -3.50 29.80 -14.93
CA ALA A 692 -4.30 28.84 -14.19
C ALA A 692 -4.62 29.37 -12.78
N ASN A 693 -5.84 29.09 -12.31
CA ASN A 693 -6.11 29.06 -10.88
C ASN A 693 -5.48 27.79 -10.31
N ILE A 694 -4.52 27.96 -9.41
CA ILE A 694 -3.79 26.86 -8.79
C ILE A 694 -4.14 26.82 -7.30
N SER A 695 -4.53 25.64 -6.81
CA SER A 695 -4.77 25.40 -5.40
C SER A 695 -4.04 24.14 -4.95
N PHE A 696 -3.51 24.18 -3.73
CA PHE A 696 -2.88 23.02 -3.11
C PHE A 696 -3.89 22.34 -2.21
N THR A 697 -4.03 21.03 -2.35
CA THR A 697 -4.75 20.19 -1.39
C THR A 697 -3.78 19.20 -0.77
N HIS A 698 -3.59 19.30 0.54
CA HIS A 698 -2.98 18.24 1.32
C HIS A 698 -4.00 17.11 1.46
N LYS A 699 -4.05 16.19 0.49
CA LYS A 699 -4.98 15.05 0.51
C LYS A 699 -4.31 13.76 0.07
N CYS A 700 -3.25 13.36 0.76
CA CYS A 700 -2.97 11.95 0.99
C CYS A 700 -1.92 11.81 2.09
N VAL A 701 -1.91 10.65 2.72
CA VAL A 701 -1.23 10.35 4.01
C VAL A 701 0.30 10.49 3.95
N ASP A 702 0.86 10.86 2.79
CA ASP A 702 2.16 11.48 2.51
C ASP A 702 2.05 12.17 1.12
N GLY A 703 2.30 13.48 0.99
CA GLY A 703 2.28 14.22 -0.29
C GLY A 703 1.34 15.43 -0.40
N VAL A 704 1.34 16.11 -1.56
CA VAL A 704 0.60 17.34 -1.86
C VAL A 704 -0.01 17.27 -3.25
N ASP A 705 -1.33 17.46 -3.37
CA ASP A 705 -1.98 17.60 -4.67
C ASP A 705 -2.02 19.05 -5.11
N VAL A 706 -1.66 19.31 -6.35
CA VAL A 706 -1.82 20.60 -7.02
C VAL A 706 -3.00 20.50 -7.98
N ASN A 707 -4.09 21.21 -7.68
CA ASN A 707 -5.24 21.34 -8.57
C ASN A 707 -5.09 22.60 -9.41
N MET A 708 -5.28 22.46 -10.71
CA MET A 708 -5.15 23.51 -11.70
C MET A 708 -6.45 23.66 -12.48
N GLU A 709 -6.90 24.89 -12.66
CA GLU A 709 -8.06 25.24 -13.46
C GLU A 709 -7.70 26.36 -14.45
N TYR A 710 -7.87 26.11 -15.76
CA TYR A 710 -7.82 27.13 -16.80
C TYR A 710 -9.24 27.53 -17.22
N PHE A 711 -9.55 28.82 -17.13
CA PHE A 711 -10.85 29.38 -17.46
C PHE A 711 -10.72 30.72 -18.19
N SER A 712 -11.44 30.88 -19.31
CA SER A 712 -11.47 32.12 -20.10
C SER A 712 -12.81 32.84 -19.97
N PHE A 713 -12.83 33.95 -19.22
CA PHE A 713 -14.06 34.70 -18.88
C PHE A 713 -14.81 35.28 -20.10
N GLU A 714 -14.12 35.55 -21.21
CA GLU A 714 -14.72 36.18 -22.40
C GLU A 714 -15.49 35.21 -23.31
N ALA A 715 -15.22 33.90 -23.22
CA ALA A 715 -15.70 32.92 -24.19
C ALA A 715 -16.88 32.06 -23.70
N ASN A 716 -17.13 31.99 -22.38
CA ASN A 716 -18.10 31.06 -21.77
C ASN A 716 -17.90 29.57 -22.16
N ASP A 717 -16.74 29.21 -22.70
CA ASP A 717 -16.33 27.85 -23.05
C ASP A 717 -14.79 27.76 -23.11
N VAL A 718 -14.26 26.53 -23.13
CA VAL A 718 -12.82 26.23 -23.23
C VAL A 718 -12.30 26.66 -24.60
N THR A 719 -11.21 27.45 -24.60
CA THR A 719 -10.59 28.02 -25.80
C THR A 719 -9.37 27.22 -26.25
N ASP A 720 -8.89 27.48 -27.48
CA ASP A 720 -7.64 26.89 -27.99
C ASP A 720 -6.42 27.25 -27.11
N LYS A 721 -6.43 28.42 -26.47
CA LYS A 721 -5.41 28.84 -25.51
C LYS A 721 -5.43 27.99 -24.25
N ASP A 722 -6.61 27.62 -23.74
CA ASP A 722 -6.74 26.72 -22.59
C ASP A 722 -6.15 25.33 -22.94
N TYR A 723 -6.41 24.81 -24.13
CA TYR A 723 -5.84 23.55 -24.61
C TYR A 723 -4.32 23.63 -24.92
N GLU A 724 -3.81 24.79 -25.30
CA GLU A 724 -2.37 25.02 -25.49
C GLU A 724 -1.64 25.08 -24.14
N ALA A 725 -2.19 25.82 -23.17
CA ALA A 725 -1.64 25.90 -21.81
C ALA A 725 -1.65 24.52 -21.14
N ALA A 726 -2.75 23.77 -21.26
CA ALA A 726 -2.86 22.39 -20.81
C ALA A 726 -1.77 21.48 -21.42
N ARG A 727 -1.47 21.61 -22.72
CA ARG A 727 -0.40 20.86 -23.40
C ARG A 727 0.99 21.21 -22.90
N ARG A 728 1.26 22.49 -22.62
CA ARG A 728 2.57 22.93 -22.10
C ARG A 728 2.78 22.54 -20.64
N VAL A 729 1.74 22.59 -19.81
CA VAL A 729 1.79 22.03 -18.44
C VAL A 729 2.11 20.54 -18.47
N ASN A 730 1.54 19.77 -19.42
CA ASN A 730 1.94 18.37 -19.61
C ASN A 730 3.42 18.24 -19.99
N GLY A 731 3.96 19.20 -20.74
CA GLY A 731 5.39 19.34 -21.07
C GLY A 731 6.26 19.57 -19.83
N ILE A 732 5.87 20.50 -18.96
CA ILE A 732 6.57 20.78 -17.69
C ILE A 732 6.55 19.54 -16.79
N LEU A 733 5.41 18.84 -16.69
CA LEU A 733 5.35 17.57 -15.95
C LEU A 733 6.26 16.49 -16.55
N SER A 734 6.39 16.43 -17.87
CA SER A 734 7.35 15.53 -18.51
C SER A 734 8.81 15.94 -18.32
N GLU A 735 9.09 17.22 -18.02
CA GLU A 735 10.42 17.75 -17.71
C GLU A 735 10.77 17.64 -16.22
N GLU A 736 9.82 17.73 -15.28
CA GLU A 736 10.05 17.51 -13.83
C GLU A 736 10.05 16.04 -13.41
N ILE A 737 9.33 15.18 -14.14
CA ILE A 737 9.52 13.72 -14.03
C ILE A 737 10.90 13.31 -14.59
N ALA A 738 11.60 14.23 -15.25
CA ALA A 738 12.97 14.05 -15.68
C ALA A 738 13.97 14.64 -14.66
N ASP A 739 13.96 14.13 -13.42
CA ASP A 739 15.20 14.09 -12.64
C ASP A 739 15.42 12.74 -11.92
N GLU A 740 16.68 12.31 -11.96
CA GLU A 740 17.34 11.05 -11.53
C GLU A 740 16.82 9.69 -12.04
N ASP A 741 15.52 9.48 -12.31
CA ASP A 741 14.98 8.17 -12.74
C ASP A 741 14.94 7.95 -14.27
N SER A 742 15.29 8.96 -15.08
CA SER A 742 15.24 8.87 -16.55
C SER A 742 16.35 8.00 -17.19
N LYS A 743 17.22 7.38 -16.39
CA LYS A 743 18.04 6.23 -16.87
C LYS A 743 17.35 4.87 -16.67
N HIS A 744 16.20 4.81 -15.98
CA HIS A 744 15.54 3.56 -15.62
C HIS A 744 14.00 3.54 -15.76
N GLN A 745 13.43 4.13 -16.82
CA GLN A 745 12.02 3.89 -17.22
C GLN A 745 11.69 2.38 -17.25
N LYS A 746 10.75 1.93 -16.40
CA LYS A 746 10.28 0.52 -16.39
C LYS A 746 9.66 0.17 -17.73
N ILE A 747 10.11 -0.92 -18.33
CA ILE A 747 9.62 -1.38 -19.63
C ILE A 747 8.47 -2.34 -19.37
N LYS A 748 7.25 -1.81 -19.25
CA LYS A 748 6.05 -2.60 -18.95
C LYS A 748 5.76 -3.55 -20.10
N MET A 749 5.72 -4.86 -19.84
CA MET A 749 5.44 -5.85 -20.90
C MET A 749 4.09 -5.61 -21.60
N SER A 750 3.09 -5.09 -20.88
CA SER A 750 1.76 -4.76 -21.40
C SER A 750 1.74 -3.73 -22.55
N ASP A 751 2.79 -2.90 -22.69
CA ASP A 751 2.92 -2.00 -23.83
C ASP A 751 3.25 -2.75 -25.14
N PHE A 752 3.71 -4.00 -25.04
CA PHE A 752 4.14 -4.86 -26.14
C PHE A 752 3.23 -6.10 -26.33
N THR A 753 2.33 -6.36 -25.38
CA THR A 753 1.34 -7.43 -25.45
C THR A 753 0.23 -7.09 -26.44
N TYR A 754 -0.10 -8.03 -27.33
CA TYR A 754 -1.24 -7.93 -28.24
C TYR A 754 -1.96 -9.28 -28.33
N ASP A 755 -3.23 -9.27 -28.74
CA ASP A 755 -3.99 -10.51 -28.91
C ASP A 755 -3.58 -11.19 -30.23
N LEU A 756 -2.82 -12.28 -30.13
CA LEU A 756 -2.43 -13.09 -31.28
C LEU A 756 -3.48 -14.16 -31.53
N ARG A 757 -4.22 -14.03 -32.64
CA ARG A 757 -5.25 -15.00 -33.00
C ARG A 757 -4.65 -16.30 -33.52
N ASP A 758 -5.22 -17.44 -33.11
CA ASP A 758 -4.77 -18.77 -33.54
C ASP A 758 -4.77 -18.94 -35.08
N ASP A 759 -5.70 -18.30 -35.79
CA ASP A 759 -5.79 -18.35 -37.25
C ASP A 759 -4.70 -17.51 -37.94
N ALA A 760 -4.05 -16.59 -37.23
CA ALA A 760 -2.90 -15.83 -37.70
C ALA A 760 -1.59 -16.62 -37.58
N ILE A 761 -1.52 -17.71 -36.81
CA ILE A 761 -0.30 -18.52 -36.64
C ILE A 761 -0.09 -19.44 -37.85
N ALA A 762 1.07 -19.36 -38.51
CA ALA A 762 1.43 -20.30 -39.58
C ALA A 762 1.92 -21.64 -39.02
N LYS A 763 1.17 -22.72 -39.26
CA LYS A 763 1.55 -24.08 -38.84
C LYS A 763 2.57 -24.76 -39.75
N TYR A 764 2.68 -24.30 -40.99
CA TYR A 764 3.56 -24.81 -42.03
C TYR A 764 4.14 -23.62 -42.81
N PRO A 765 5.34 -23.74 -43.41
CA PRO A 765 5.93 -22.70 -44.24
C PRO A 765 5.07 -22.41 -45.47
N ALA A 766 5.23 -21.22 -46.04
CA ALA A 766 4.63 -20.88 -47.33
C ALA A 766 5.09 -21.86 -48.43
N ASP A 767 4.17 -22.29 -49.27
CA ASP A 767 4.41 -23.18 -50.41
C ASP A 767 3.99 -22.48 -51.72
N PRO A 768 4.93 -22.20 -52.65
CA PRO A 768 6.36 -22.52 -52.60
C PRO A 768 7.14 -21.68 -51.58
N ARG A 769 8.28 -22.21 -51.09
CA ARG A 769 9.19 -21.47 -50.19
C ARG A 769 9.57 -20.11 -50.80
N GLY A 770 9.56 -19.06 -49.98
CA GLY A 770 9.83 -17.68 -50.44
C GLY A 770 8.61 -16.94 -51.02
N SER A 771 7.42 -17.57 -51.06
CA SER A 771 6.15 -16.94 -51.45
C SER A 771 5.37 -16.32 -50.27
N SER A 772 5.98 -16.26 -49.09
CA SER A 772 5.43 -15.53 -47.94
C SER A 772 5.23 -14.06 -48.28
N ARG A 773 4.35 -13.37 -47.55
CA ARG A 773 4.17 -11.92 -47.71
C ARG A 773 5.32 -11.17 -47.05
N LEU A 774 5.47 -9.90 -47.42
CA LEU A 774 6.45 -8.99 -46.82
C LEU A 774 5.76 -7.71 -46.34
N LEU A 775 6.02 -7.33 -45.09
CA LEU A 775 5.72 -6.01 -44.54
C LEU A 775 7.00 -5.19 -44.49
N ASN A 776 7.02 -3.99 -45.04
CA ASN A 776 8.17 -3.10 -45.01
C ASN A 776 7.85 -1.81 -44.22
N VAL A 777 8.74 -1.43 -43.30
CA VAL A 777 8.75 -0.10 -42.68
C VAL A 777 10.02 0.62 -43.10
N ASP A 778 9.87 1.72 -43.82
CA ASP A 778 11.01 2.52 -44.31
C ASP A 778 11.59 3.47 -43.23
N GLU A 779 12.70 4.14 -43.54
CA GLU A 779 13.39 5.07 -42.63
C GLU A 779 12.53 6.28 -42.21
N SER A 780 11.45 6.57 -42.95
CA SER A 780 10.49 7.63 -42.65
C SER A 780 9.30 7.13 -41.81
N GLY A 781 9.25 5.82 -41.54
CA GLY A 781 8.15 5.16 -40.82
C GLY A 781 6.95 4.81 -41.70
N ASN A 782 7.05 4.89 -43.03
CA ASN A 782 5.96 4.48 -43.91
C ASN A 782 5.86 2.96 -43.98
N VAL A 783 4.63 2.44 -43.91
CA VAL A 783 4.34 1.01 -43.97
C VAL A 783 3.90 0.61 -45.38
N ASN A 784 4.61 -0.33 -45.99
CA ASN A 784 4.29 -0.92 -47.29
C ASN A 784 4.01 -2.42 -47.13
N TYR A 785 3.02 -2.91 -47.89
CA TYR A 785 2.59 -4.31 -47.85
C TYR A 785 2.81 -4.95 -49.22
N PHE A 786 3.44 -6.12 -49.25
CA PHE A 786 3.73 -6.88 -50.45
C PHE A 786 3.21 -8.31 -50.32
N ASP A 787 2.66 -8.84 -51.40
CA ASP A 787 2.06 -10.17 -51.44
C ASP A 787 3.10 -11.31 -51.57
N ASN A 788 4.31 -11.00 -52.00
CA ASN A 788 5.39 -11.98 -52.21
C ASN A 788 6.75 -11.41 -51.81
N PHE A 789 7.44 -12.11 -50.91
CA PHE A 789 8.75 -11.75 -50.38
C PHE A 789 9.83 -11.76 -51.46
N SER A 790 9.97 -12.87 -52.19
CA SER A 790 11.04 -13.04 -53.18
C SER A 790 10.96 -12.00 -54.30
N ASP A 791 9.76 -11.65 -54.74
CA ASP A 791 9.54 -10.65 -55.80
C ASP A 791 9.83 -9.22 -55.33
N SER A 792 9.70 -8.95 -54.03
CA SER A 792 9.70 -7.59 -53.47
C SER A 792 10.97 -7.21 -52.73
N ILE A 793 11.79 -8.18 -52.32
CA ILE A 793 12.95 -7.94 -51.45
C ILE A 793 14.15 -7.35 -52.19
N LEU A 794 14.40 -7.73 -53.45
CA LEU A 794 15.60 -7.33 -54.19
C LEU A 794 15.78 -5.81 -54.32
N PRO A 795 14.73 -5.01 -54.66
CA PRO A 795 14.86 -3.55 -54.68
C PRO A 795 15.20 -2.95 -53.31
N LEU A 796 14.75 -3.57 -52.23
CA LEU A 796 15.04 -3.11 -50.86
C LEU A 796 16.51 -3.39 -50.48
N LEU A 797 17.15 -4.37 -51.12
CA LEU A 797 18.53 -4.80 -50.87
C LEU A 797 19.58 -4.09 -51.74
N GLU A 798 19.21 -3.13 -52.57
CA GLU A 798 20.19 -2.39 -53.40
C GLU A 798 21.32 -1.78 -52.54
N ASN A 799 22.58 -1.94 -52.96
CA ASN A 799 23.75 -1.47 -52.21
C ASN A 799 23.79 -1.94 -50.74
N SER A 800 23.43 -3.19 -50.49
CA SER A 800 23.39 -3.78 -49.15
C SER A 800 24.31 -4.99 -49.02
N HIS A 801 24.71 -5.29 -47.78
CA HIS A 801 25.39 -6.52 -47.39
C HIS A 801 24.55 -7.24 -46.34
N LEU A 802 24.30 -8.53 -46.55
CA LEU A 802 23.40 -9.33 -45.72
C LEU A 802 24.19 -10.17 -44.74
N VAL A 803 23.71 -10.26 -43.50
CA VAL A 803 24.30 -11.13 -42.47
C VAL A 803 23.27 -12.14 -41.98
N PHE A 804 23.58 -13.43 -42.12
CA PHE A 804 22.68 -14.54 -41.78
C PHE A 804 23.19 -15.35 -40.59
N ASN A 805 22.25 -15.90 -39.81
CA ASN A 805 22.55 -16.97 -38.87
C ASN A 805 22.46 -18.33 -39.60
N GLU A 806 23.59 -19.02 -39.75
CA GLU A 806 23.69 -20.33 -40.43
C GLU A 806 23.52 -21.52 -39.49
N SER A 807 23.18 -21.28 -38.22
CA SER A 807 22.99 -22.35 -37.24
C SER A 807 21.90 -23.33 -37.68
N LYS A 808 22.17 -24.62 -37.52
CA LYS A 808 21.30 -25.74 -37.89
C LYS A 808 20.68 -26.37 -36.65
N VAL A 809 19.38 -26.68 -36.76
CA VAL A 809 18.62 -27.33 -35.70
C VAL A 809 19.11 -28.75 -35.48
N VAL A 810 19.36 -29.11 -34.23
CA VAL A 810 19.68 -30.49 -33.81
C VAL A 810 18.41 -31.18 -33.33
N ASN A 811 18.32 -32.48 -33.56
CA ASN A 811 17.24 -33.35 -33.12
C ASN A 811 17.27 -33.57 -31.59
N ALA A 812 17.01 -32.50 -30.84
CA ALA A 812 17.21 -32.41 -29.39
C ALA A 812 16.00 -32.87 -28.55
N ARG A 813 14.94 -33.39 -29.17
CA ARG A 813 13.73 -33.90 -28.52
C ARG A 813 13.75 -35.43 -28.51
N LEU A 814 13.79 -36.01 -27.31
CA LEU A 814 13.88 -37.46 -27.09
C LEU A 814 12.57 -38.00 -26.49
N SER A 815 12.13 -39.14 -27.01
CA SER A 815 11.11 -39.95 -26.34
C SER A 815 11.77 -40.86 -25.31
N VAL A 816 11.34 -40.80 -24.05
CA VAL A 816 11.91 -41.59 -22.95
C VAL A 816 10.84 -42.28 -22.11
N ASN A 817 11.23 -43.34 -21.41
CA ASN A 817 10.40 -44.02 -20.41
C ASN A 817 11.11 -44.05 -19.06
N SER A 818 10.36 -43.82 -17.98
CA SER A 818 10.85 -43.99 -16.60
C SER A 818 11.18 -45.47 -16.33
N ALA A 819 12.39 -45.78 -15.87
CA ALA A 819 12.81 -47.15 -15.55
C ALA A 819 11.97 -47.78 -14.42
N GLU A 820 11.44 -46.94 -13.54
CA GLU A 820 10.60 -47.35 -12.40
C GLU A 820 9.13 -47.52 -12.76
N ASP A 821 8.70 -47.09 -13.96
CA ASP A 821 7.31 -47.19 -14.37
C ASP A 821 7.02 -48.57 -14.99
N PRO A 822 6.22 -49.44 -14.34
CA PRO A 822 5.88 -50.77 -14.85
C PRO A 822 5.06 -50.71 -16.14
N ASN A 823 4.37 -49.60 -16.43
CA ASN A 823 3.58 -49.42 -17.63
C ASN A 823 4.39 -48.85 -18.81
N LYS A 824 5.66 -48.46 -18.58
CA LYS A 824 6.54 -47.82 -19.58
C LYS A 824 5.83 -46.69 -20.33
N VAL A 825 5.16 -45.80 -19.60
CA VAL A 825 4.53 -44.63 -20.22
C VAL A 825 5.61 -43.78 -20.87
N GLU A 826 5.39 -43.40 -22.13
CA GLU A 826 6.28 -42.52 -22.88
C GLU A 826 6.12 -41.08 -22.38
N THR A 827 7.25 -40.45 -22.08
CA THR A 827 7.34 -39.03 -21.74
C THR A 827 8.43 -38.39 -22.59
N GLU A 828 8.34 -37.09 -22.74
CA GLU A 828 9.24 -36.31 -23.58
C GLU A 828 10.38 -35.74 -22.74
N MET A 829 11.60 -35.81 -23.27
CA MET A 829 12.78 -35.14 -22.74
C MET A 829 13.35 -34.21 -23.81
N MET A 830 13.30 -32.90 -23.56
CA MET A 830 13.87 -31.88 -24.45
C MET A 830 15.19 -31.37 -23.88
N VAL A 831 16.25 -31.38 -24.68
CA VAL A 831 17.54 -30.79 -24.27
C VAL A 831 17.46 -29.26 -24.38
N LEU A 832 17.79 -28.58 -23.30
CA LEU A 832 17.60 -27.13 -23.18
C LEU A 832 18.83 -26.32 -23.62
N ASP A 833 20.02 -26.89 -23.46
CA ASP A 833 21.31 -26.27 -23.83
C ASP A 833 22.21 -27.30 -24.51
N LEU A 834 22.56 -27.03 -25.78
CA LEU A 834 23.42 -27.86 -26.60
C LEU A 834 24.90 -27.44 -26.58
N GLY A 835 25.22 -26.27 -26.01
CA GLY A 835 26.54 -25.64 -25.90
C GLY A 835 27.69 -26.33 -26.64
N ASP A 836 28.71 -26.76 -25.88
CA ASP A 836 29.84 -27.53 -26.41
C ASP A 836 29.63 -29.06 -26.24
N VAL A 837 28.39 -29.50 -25.96
CA VAL A 837 28.14 -30.91 -25.60
C VAL A 837 28.06 -31.84 -26.80
N LEU A 838 27.77 -31.33 -28.00
CA LEU A 838 27.60 -32.14 -29.22
C LEU A 838 28.81 -33.04 -29.54
N GLN A 839 30.02 -32.54 -29.29
CA GLN A 839 31.27 -33.27 -29.56
C GLN A 839 31.76 -34.09 -28.36
N LYS A 840 31.08 -34.02 -27.21
CA LYS A 840 31.44 -34.80 -26.03
C LYS A 840 31.01 -36.27 -26.19
N PRO A 841 31.75 -37.22 -25.58
CA PRO A 841 31.35 -38.62 -25.57
C PRO A 841 29.97 -38.77 -24.90
N CYS A 842 29.09 -39.67 -25.33
CA CYS A 842 27.80 -39.81 -24.63
C CYS A 842 28.01 -40.28 -23.20
N GLN A 843 28.94 -41.21 -23.00
CA GLN A 843 29.20 -41.74 -21.68
C GLN A 843 29.61 -40.62 -20.72
N ASP A 844 28.87 -40.50 -19.61
CA ASP A 844 29.17 -39.58 -18.51
C ASP A 844 29.02 -38.08 -18.87
N THR A 845 28.31 -37.76 -19.96
CA THR A 845 28.00 -36.35 -20.30
C THR A 845 26.72 -35.89 -19.61
N ALA A 846 26.82 -34.75 -18.91
CA ALA A 846 25.69 -34.07 -18.29
C ALA A 846 24.97 -33.15 -19.28
N LEU A 847 23.65 -33.16 -19.24
CA LEU A 847 22.75 -32.37 -20.08
C LEU A 847 21.74 -31.65 -19.18
N THR A 848 21.45 -30.39 -19.51
CA THR A 848 20.28 -29.70 -18.94
C THR A 848 19.08 -30.01 -19.82
N VAL A 849 18.02 -30.57 -19.24
CA VAL A 849 16.84 -31.04 -19.96
C VAL A 849 15.54 -30.61 -19.26
N MET A 850 14.47 -30.48 -20.04
CA MET A 850 13.11 -30.46 -19.52
C MET A 850 12.52 -31.86 -19.73
N ILE A 851 12.00 -32.47 -18.67
CA ILE A 851 11.26 -33.73 -18.72
C ILE A 851 9.78 -33.41 -18.54
N ARG A 852 8.94 -33.86 -19.47
CA ARG A 852 7.49 -33.60 -19.46
C ARG A 852 6.74 -34.51 -18.48
N LYS A 853 7.15 -34.43 -17.21
CA LYS A 853 6.65 -35.20 -16.07
C LYS A 853 6.80 -34.36 -14.80
N GLU A 854 5.75 -34.30 -13.99
CA GLU A 854 5.81 -33.72 -12.65
C GLU A 854 6.36 -34.73 -11.63
N GLY A 855 6.94 -34.23 -10.53
CA GLY A 855 7.43 -35.08 -9.44
C GLY A 855 8.68 -35.89 -9.79
N VAL A 856 9.48 -35.45 -10.76
CA VAL A 856 10.81 -36.03 -11.03
C VAL A 856 11.71 -35.82 -9.82
N GLN A 857 12.42 -36.86 -9.40
CA GLN A 857 13.30 -36.83 -8.24
C GLN A 857 14.77 -37.03 -8.63
N VAL A 858 15.68 -36.58 -7.77
CA VAL A 858 17.11 -36.87 -7.91
C VAL A 858 17.31 -38.38 -7.77
N GLY A 859 17.98 -38.98 -8.77
CA GLY A 859 18.21 -40.43 -8.85
C GLY A 859 17.34 -41.15 -9.88
N ASP A 860 16.23 -40.55 -10.33
CA ASP A 860 15.35 -41.13 -11.34
C ASP A 860 16.14 -41.53 -12.60
N LEU A 861 15.80 -42.68 -13.18
CA LEU A 861 16.44 -43.21 -14.38
C LEU A 861 15.44 -43.26 -15.53
N PHE A 862 15.80 -42.69 -16.67
CA PHE A 862 15.03 -42.70 -17.91
C PHE A 862 15.77 -43.47 -19.00
N HIS A 863 15.05 -44.26 -19.80
CA HIS A 863 15.57 -44.96 -20.97
C HIS A 863 14.97 -44.37 -22.24
N VAL A 864 15.75 -44.31 -23.33
CA VAL A 864 15.20 -43.90 -24.63
C VAL A 864 14.15 -44.92 -25.08
N HIS A 865 12.98 -44.43 -25.50
CA HIS A 865 11.90 -45.27 -25.99
C HIS A 865 12.33 -46.01 -27.25
N GLY A 866 12.11 -47.32 -27.30
CA GLY A 866 12.56 -48.17 -28.42
C GLY A 866 14.05 -48.53 -28.41
N GLU A 867 14.90 -47.83 -27.64
CA GLU A 867 16.37 -48.04 -27.60
C GLU A 867 16.89 -48.12 -26.16
N GLY A 868 16.77 -49.31 -25.54
CA GLY A 868 17.10 -49.52 -24.12
C GLY A 868 18.60 -49.51 -23.78
N SER A 869 19.48 -49.36 -24.78
CA SER A 869 20.93 -49.23 -24.59
C SER A 869 21.34 -47.84 -24.07
N ILE A 870 20.48 -46.83 -24.23
CA ILE A 870 20.72 -45.43 -23.83
C ILE A 870 19.88 -45.09 -22.59
N SER A 871 20.50 -44.45 -21.61
CA SER A 871 19.82 -44.03 -20.38
C SER A 871 20.31 -42.69 -19.85
N PHE A 872 19.42 -41.98 -19.14
CA PHE A 872 19.64 -40.68 -18.54
C PHE A 872 19.29 -40.75 -17.06
N ARG A 873 20.26 -40.49 -16.18
CA ARG A 873 20.03 -40.44 -14.72
C ARG A 873 19.90 -38.98 -14.26
N VAL A 874 18.86 -38.67 -13.49
CA VAL A 874 18.66 -37.34 -12.89
C VAL A 874 19.66 -37.12 -11.76
N GLU A 875 20.50 -36.09 -11.88
CA GLU A 875 21.46 -35.69 -10.84
C GLU A 875 20.96 -34.52 -10.00
N MET A 876 20.16 -33.63 -10.60
CA MET A 876 19.65 -32.43 -9.95
C MET A 876 18.29 -32.07 -10.53
N VAL A 877 17.37 -31.68 -9.66
CA VAL A 877 16.08 -31.08 -10.02
C VAL A 877 16.17 -29.59 -9.74
N LYS A 878 15.99 -28.76 -10.77
CA LYS A 878 16.07 -27.30 -10.65
C LYS A 878 14.72 -26.67 -10.29
N GLY A 879 13.62 -27.25 -10.75
CA GLY A 879 12.27 -26.78 -10.46
C GLY A 879 11.27 -27.08 -11.58
N PRO A 880 10.01 -26.62 -11.44
CA PRO A 880 9.01 -26.78 -12.48
C PRO A 880 9.36 -25.92 -13.69
N TRP A 881 9.26 -26.51 -14.88
CA TRP A 881 9.28 -25.81 -16.15
C TRP A 881 7.83 -25.51 -16.54
N ILE A 882 7.40 -24.26 -16.31
CA ILE A 882 6.03 -23.81 -16.56
C ILE A 882 6.04 -22.94 -17.81
N GLU A 883 5.35 -23.40 -18.83
CA GLU A 883 4.89 -22.59 -19.96
C GLU A 883 3.37 -22.35 -19.78
N ASP A 884 2.87 -21.21 -20.26
CA ASP A 884 1.50 -20.70 -20.13
C ASP A 884 0.39 -21.78 -20.26
N GLU A 885 -0.79 -21.54 -19.66
CA GLU A 885 -1.97 -22.44 -19.65
C GLU A 885 -2.42 -22.88 -21.06
N LYS A 886 -1.96 -22.18 -22.12
CA LYS A 886 -2.27 -22.45 -23.54
C LYS A 886 -1.17 -23.21 -24.29
N SER A 887 0.03 -23.33 -23.74
CA SER A 887 1.17 -24.04 -24.33
C SER A 887 1.26 -25.44 -23.76
N ASN A 888 1.24 -26.43 -24.64
CA ASN A 888 1.17 -27.84 -24.29
C ASN A 888 2.49 -28.32 -23.63
N GLY A 889 2.73 -28.05 -22.33
CA GLY A 889 3.79 -28.74 -21.58
C GLY A 889 4.30 -28.10 -20.29
N ASN A 890 3.62 -28.36 -19.17
CA ASN A 890 4.28 -28.35 -17.85
C ASN A 890 5.29 -29.51 -17.78
N GLY A 891 6.47 -29.24 -17.23
CA GLY A 891 7.52 -30.24 -17.05
C GLY A 891 8.40 -29.94 -15.84
N THR A 892 9.50 -30.69 -15.69
CA THR A 892 10.52 -30.47 -14.66
C THR A 892 11.87 -30.21 -15.32
N GLU A 893 12.50 -29.09 -14.99
CA GLU A 893 13.88 -28.81 -15.41
C GLU A 893 14.86 -29.60 -14.54
N CYS A 894 15.71 -30.39 -15.19
CA CYS A 894 16.65 -31.30 -14.54
C CYS A 894 18.04 -31.21 -15.18
N VAL A 895 19.06 -31.61 -14.43
CA VAL A 895 20.35 -32.02 -14.98
C VAL A 895 20.38 -33.53 -15.00
N VAL A 896 20.59 -34.11 -16.18
CA VAL A 896 20.67 -35.57 -16.39
C VAL A 896 22.03 -35.97 -16.92
N ARG A 897 22.48 -37.19 -16.63
CA ARG A 897 23.74 -37.76 -17.10
C ARG A 897 23.49 -38.92 -18.07
N CYS A 898 24.03 -38.85 -19.29
CA CYS A 898 23.95 -39.92 -20.30
C CYS A 898 24.83 -41.12 -19.91
N SER A 899 24.31 -42.32 -20.14
CA SER A 899 25.10 -43.54 -20.31
C SER A 899 24.57 -44.32 -21.51
N THR A 900 25.48 -44.84 -22.34
CA THR A 900 25.15 -45.72 -23.48
C THR A 900 25.87 -47.06 -23.35
N LYS A 901 25.23 -48.15 -23.77
CA LYS A 901 25.84 -49.48 -23.96
C LYS A 901 26.11 -49.80 -25.43
N ASP A 902 25.77 -48.89 -26.32
CA ASP A 902 26.01 -49.00 -27.75
C ASP A 902 27.33 -48.31 -28.10
N ASP A 903 28.36 -49.12 -28.33
CA ASP A 903 29.71 -48.66 -28.70
C ASP A 903 29.75 -48.00 -30.11
N SER A 904 28.66 -48.09 -30.90
CA SER A 904 28.56 -47.43 -32.21
C SER A 904 28.22 -45.94 -32.14
N ILE A 905 27.76 -45.44 -30.99
CA ILE A 905 27.45 -44.02 -30.76
C ILE A 905 28.60 -43.39 -29.98
N ALA A 906 29.50 -42.70 -30.69
CA ALA A 906 30.73 -42.17 -30.10
C ALA A 906 30.51 -40.87 -29.32
N ASN A 907 29.58 -40.00 -29.76
CA ASN A 907 29.35 -38.66 -29.21
C ASN A 907 27.86 -38.28 -29.17
N MET A 908 27.55 -37.15 -28.52
CA MET A 908 26.18 -36.65 -28.37
C MET A 908 25.51 -36.28 -29.71
N SER A 909 26.24 -35.76 -30.70
CA SER A 909 25.69 -35.45 -32.04
C SER A 909 25.16 -36.70 -32.73
N GLU A 910 25.92 -37.81 -32.69
CA GLU A 910 25.48 -39.11 -33.22
C GLU A 910 24.26 -39.67 -32.48
N LEU A 911 24.17 -39.47 -31.16
CA LEU A 911 22.99 -39.85 -30.38
C LEU A 911 21.75 -39.07 -30.84
N PHE A 912 21.83 -37.74 -30.89
CA PHE A 912 20.67 -36.93 -31.28
C PHE A 912 20.22 -37.24 -32.70
N ARG A 913 21.17 -37.54 -33.60
CA ARG A 913 20.85 -37.96 -34.97
C ARG A 913 20.19 -39.34 -35.03
N SER A 914 20.52 -40.27 -34.12
CA SER A 914 20.00 -41.64 -34.16
C SER A 914 18.62 -41.79 -33.51
N VAL A 915 18.38 -41.11 -32.37
CA VAL A 915 17.16 -41.32 -31.57
C VAL A 915 16.34 -40.05 -31.33
N GLY A 916 16.84 -38.89 -31.74
CA GLY A 916 16.16 -37.62 -31.55
C GLY A 916 15.22 -37.25 -32.69
N SER A 917 14.29 -36.36 -32.37
CA SER A 917 13.37 -35.72 -33.32
C SER A 917 13.56 -34.21 -33.32
N VAL A 918 13.11 -33.54 -34.40
CA VAL A 918 13.19 -32.09 -34.54
C VAL A 918 12.31 -31.41 -33.48
N PRO A 919 12.87 -30.55 -32.62
CA PRO A 919 12.10 -29.78 -31.65
C PRO A 919 11.37 -28.61 -32.34
N ILE A 920 10.15 -28.87 -32.83
CA ILE A 920 9.30 -27.80 -33.36
C ILE A 920 8.68 -26.98 -32.21
N PRO A 921 8.44 -25.66 -32.39
CA PRO A 921 7.92 -24.83 -31.33
C PRO A 921 6.52 -25.26 -30.85
N PRO A 922 6.23 -25.15 -29.54
CA PRO A 922 4.97 -25.63 -28.96
C PRO A 922 3.74 -24.92 -29.54
N TYR A 923 3.86 -23.64 -29.89
CA TYR A 923 2.75 -22.85 -30.48
C TYR A 923 2.29 -23.32 -31.86
N LEU A 924 3.02 -24.21 -32.54
CA LEU A 924 2.53 -24.80 -33.80
C LEU A 924 1.35 -25.75 -33.57
N ASN A 925 1.16 -26.23 -32.33
CA ASN A 925 0.05 -27.09 -31.93
C ASN A 925 -0.13 -28.32 -32.84
N ARG A 926 0.99 -28.96 -33.18
CA ARG A 926 1.09 -30.25 -33.90
C ARG A 926 2.38 -30.96 -33.53
N GLU A 927 2.47 -32.26 -33.82
CA GLU A 927 3.72 -33.02 -33.71
C GLU A 927 4.64 -32.76 -34.91
N ALA A 928 5.92 -33.05 -34.72
CA ALA A 928 6.93 -32.96 -35.79
C ALA A 928 6.67 -34.03 -36.86
N GLU A 929 6.78 -33.63 -38.12
CA GLU A 929 6.63 -34.48 -39.29
C GLU A 929 7.98 -34.62 -40.01
N ALA A 930 8.15 -35.66 -40.84
CA ALA A 930 9.40 -35.87 -41.59
C ALA A 930 9.76 -34.69 -42.53
N SER A 931 8.76 -33.91 -42.96
CA SER A 931 8.97 -32.69 -43.75
C SER A 931 9.68 -31.58 -42.95
N ASP A 932 9.54 -31.55 -41.61
CA ASP A 932 10.11 -30.52 -40.75
C ASP A 932 11.64 -30.57 -40.66
N GLU A 933 12.25 -31.73 -40.87
CA GLU A 933 13.72 -31.87 -40.92
C GLU A 933 14.36 -30.91 -41.92
N ASN A 934 13.69 -30.74 -43.07
CA ASN A 934 14.14 -29.86 -44.14
C ASN A 934 13.45 -28.48 -44.06
N ALA A 935 12.17 -28.43 -43.72
CA ALA A 935 11.38 -27.20 -43.70
C ALA A 935 11.72 -26.27 -42.53
N TYR A 936 12.11 -26.82 -41.38
CA TYR A 936 12.52 -26.08 -40.19
C TYR A 936 14.04 -25.81 -40.15
N ASN A 937 14.67 -25.71 -41.31
CA ASN A 937 16.06 -25.27 -41.46
C ASN A 937 16.19 -24.33 -42.66
N ASN A 938 17.16 -23.41 -42.56
CA ASN A 938 17.55 -22.56 -43.68
C ASN A 938 18.24 -23.39 -44.78
N VAL A 939 18.05 -23.03 -46.05
CA VAL A 939 18.68 -23.74 -47.18
C VAL A 939 20.21 -23.73 -47.13
N TYR A 940 20.77 -22.73 -46.45
CA TYR A 940 22.21 -22.53 -46.22
C TYR A 940 22.68 -23.00 -44.84
N ALA A 941 21.83 -23.64 -44.02
CA ALA A 941 22.19 -24.01 -42.65
C ALA A 941 23.30 -25.07 -42.62
N SER A 942 24.39 -24.79 -41.90
CA SER A 942 25.61 -25.59 -41.91
C SER A 942 26.10 -25.95 -40.48
N GLY A 943 25.94 -25.04 -39.51
CA GLY A 943 26.50 -25.19 -38.16
C GLY A 943 25.55 -25.87 -37.17
N GLU A 944 25.69 -27.18 -36.95
CA GLU A 944 24.91 -27.91 -35.92
C GLU A 944 25.13 -27.30 -34.51
N GLY A 945 24.05 -26.99 -33.80
CA GLY A 945 24.14 -26.51 -32.41
C GLY A 945 22.92 -25.79 -31.85
N SER A 946 21.89 -25.54 -32.65
CA SER A 946 20.69 -24.84 -32.19
C SER A 946 19.54 -25.80 -31.87
N VAL A 947 18.72 -25.46 -30.87
CA VAL A 947 17.43 -26.12 -30.59
C VAL A 947 16.32 -25.48 -31.43
N ALA A 948 16.47 -24.23 -31.86
CA ALA A 948 15.48 -23.53 -32.69
C ALA A 948 16.10 -22.98 -33.98
N ALA A 949 15.33 -22.99 -35.07
CA ALA A 949 15.78 -22.46 -36.35
C ALA A 949 15.85 -20.92 -36.33
N PRO A 950 16.82 -20.29 -37.00
CA PRO A 950 16.77 -18.86 -37.28
C PRO A 950 15.72 -18.58 -38.37
N THR A 951 14.49 -18.32 -37.94
CA THR A 951 13.28 -18.38 -38.79
C THR A 951 13.21 -17.30 -39.87
N ALA A 952 13.85 -16.15 -39.65
CA ALA A 952 13.87 -15.05 -40.63
C ALA A 952 14.56 -15.46 -41.94
N GLY A 953 15.49 -16.42 -41.87
CA GLY A 953 16.16 -16.98 -43.03
C GLY A 953 15.29 -17.92 -43.86
N LEU A 954 14.15 -18.38 -43.32
CA LEU A 954 13.35 -19.43 -43.98
C LEU A 954 12.74 -18.94 -45.31
N HIS A 955 12.59 -17.62 -45.44
CA HIS A 955 12.10 -16.95 -46.64
C HIS A 955 13.08 -16.98 -47.82
N PHE A 956 14.36 -17.26 -47.56
CA PHE A 956 15.39 -17.28 -48.58
C PHE A 956 15.47 -18.66 -49.25
N THR A 957 15.51 -18.64 -50.58
CA THR A 957 15.64 -19.81 -51.43
C THR A 957 16.99 -19.78 -52.15
N ASP A 958 17.48 -20.94 -52.60
CA ASP A 958 18.75 -20.99 -53.36
C ASP A 958 18.76 -20.05 -54.58
N PRO A 959 17.68 -19.94 -55.39
CA PRO A 959 17.61 -18.95 -56.48
C PRO A 959 17.76 -17.51 -56.00
N LEU A 960 17.07 -17.13 -54.92
CA LEU A 960 17.12 -15.77 -54.39
C LEU A 960 18.53 -15.42 -53.85
N LEU A 961 19.18 -16.36 -53.15
CA LEU A 961 20.54 -16.17 -52.66
C LEU A 961 21.56 -16.04 -53.81
N ALA A 962 21.34 -16.78 -54.90
CA ALA A 962 22.16 -16.64 -56.10
C ALA A 962 21.99 -15.26 -56.76
N GLU A 963 20.78 -14.69 -56.76
CA GLU A 963 20.51 -13.34 -57.28
C GLU A 963 21.13 -12.22 -56.41
N ILE A 964 21.16 -12.37 -55.09
CA ILE A 964 21.81 -11.42 -54.16
C ILE A 964 23.34 -11.42 -54.35
N GLY A 965 23.90 -12.60 -54.64
CA GLY A 965 25.32 -12.81 -54.88
C GLY A 965 26.12 -13.04 -53.58
N GLN A 966 26.99 -14.04 -53.60
CA GLN A 966 27.76 -14.49 -52.42
C GLN A 966 28.68 -13.42 -51.83
N ASP A 967 29.20 -12.51 -52.66
CA ASP A 967 30.09 -11.42 -52.21
C ASP A 967 29.37 -10.39 -51.30
N ASN A 968 28.03 -10.37 -51.32
CA ASN A 968 27.21 -9.49 -50.48
C ASN A 968 26.62 -10.24 -49.27
N ILE A 969 27.10 -11.46 -48.98
CA ILE A 969 26.57 -12.32 -47.93
C ILE A 969 27.68 -12.68 -46.94
N SER A 970 27.34 -12.55 -45.66
CA SER A 970 28.13 -13.07 -44.57
C SER A 970 27.33 -13.96 -43.63
N TYR A 971 28.02 -14.91 -43.01
CA TYR A 971 27.44 -15.88 -42.10
C TYR A 971 28.02 -15.74 -40.69
N LEU A 972 27.16 -15.94 -39.70
CA LEU A 972 27.52 -16.15 -38.31
C LEU A 972 26.70 -17.30 -37.75
N SER A 973 27.10 -17.85 -36.62
CA SER A 973 26.31 -18.83 -35.88
C SER A 973 25.99 -18.30 -34.49
N LEU A 974 24.70 -18.26 -34.13
CA LEU A 974 24.24 -18.16 -32.74
C LEU A 974 23.45 -19.43 -32.43
N HIS A 975 23.96 -20.20 -31.48
CA HIS A 975 23.35 -21.46 -31.04
C HIS A 975 22.23 -21.15 -30.03
N VAL A 976 20.99 -21.19 -30.52
CA VAL A 976 19.81 -20.83 -29.74
C VAL A 976 19.39 -22.01 -28.86
N GLY A 977 19.27 -21.78 -27.56
CA GLY A 977 18.76 -22.76 -26.59
C GLY A 977 17.23 -22.76 -26.50
N ALA A 978 16.66 -23.75 -25.82
CA ALA A 978 15.20 -23.85 -25.65
C ALA A 978 14.59 -22.70 -24.82
N GLY A 979 15.41 -21.97 -24.07
CA GLY A 979 14.99 -20.76 -23.34
C GLY A 979 14.40 -19.66 -24.23
N THR A 980 14.63 -19.69 -25.55
CA THR A 980 14.00 -18.75 -26.50
C THR A 980 12.48 -18.87 -26.58
N PHE A 981 11.89 -19.99 -26.13
CA PHE A 981 10.45 -20.21 -26.16
C PHE A 981 9.74 -19.70 -24.89
N LYS A 982 10.51 -19.31 -23.87
CA LYS A 982 9.95 -18.87 -22.60
C LYS A 982 9.36 -17.46 -22.72
N PRO A 983 8.09 -17.25 -22.32
CA PRO A 983 7.50 -15.91 -22.28
C PRO A 983 8.14 -15.05 -21.19
N VAL A 984 8.11 -13.74 -21.38
CA VAL A 984 8.54 -12.75 -20.39
C VAL A 984 7.41 -12.53 -19.40
N VAL A 985 7.53 -13.15 -18.22
CA VAL A 985 6.48 -13.13 -17.17
C VAL A 985 6.72 -12.11 -16.06
N VAL A 986 7.71 -11.23 -16.23
CA VAL A 986 8.05 -10.15 -15.28
C VAL A 986 7.39 -8.84 -15.67
N GLU A 987 7.02 -8.01 -14.70
CA GLU A 987 6.31 -6.74 -14.94
C GLU A 987 7.18 -5.73 -15.72
N ASP A 988 8.45 -5.61 -15.34
CA ASP A 988 9.45 -4.88 -16.10
C ASP A 988 10.27 -5.87 -16.92
N ALA A 989 10.23 -5.70 -18.24
CA ALA A 989 10.93 -6.54 -19.19
C ALA A 989 12.43 -6.68 -18.89
N ARG A 990 13.04 -5.66 -18.27
CA ARG A 990 14.48 -5.64 -17.97
C ARG A 990 14.89 -6.65 -16.90
N ASP A 991 13.94 -7.08 -16.07
CA ASP A 991 14.16 -8.04 -14.98
C ASP A 991 14.10 -9.50 -15.49
N HIS A 992 13.81 -9.69 -16.78
CA HIS A 992 13.81 -11.01 -17.39
C HIS A 992 15.25 -11.51 -17.54
N ALA A 993 15.60 -12.59 -16.85
CA ALA A 993 16.91 -13.21 -16.99
C ALA A 993 17.06 -13.88 -18.36
N MET A 994 17.90 -13.30 -19.23
CA MET A 994 18.26 -13.87 -20.53
C MET A 994 19.20 -15.06 -20.37
N HIS A 995 18.83 -16.19 -20.98
CA HIS A 995 19.72 -17.33 -21.10
C HIS A 995 20.92 -16.97 -21.99
N GLY A 996 22.13 -17.35 -21.54
CA GLY A 996 23.35 -17.13 -22.31
C GLY A 996 23.46 -18.11 -23.46
N GLU A 997 23.70 -17.60 -24.66
CA GLU A 997 23.82 -18.37 -25.91
C GLU A 997 25.25 -18.27 -26.45
N SER A 998 25.76 -19.36 -27.01
CA SER A 998 27.09 -19.39 -27.64
C SER A 998 27.02 -18.92 -29.07
N PHE A 999 27.96 -18.07 -29.49
CA PHE A 999 28.14 -17.69 -30.89
C PHE A 999 29.51 -18.08 -31.43
N VAL A 1000 29.57 -18.30 -32.73
CA VAL A 1000 30.79 -18.57 -33.50
C VAL A 1000 30.74 -17.76 -34.79
N VAL A 1001 31.78 -17.00 -35.07
CA VAL A 1001 31.93 -16.24 -36.33
C VAL A 1001 33.35 -16.40 -36.83
N SER A 1002 33.54 -16.70 -38.12
CA SER A 1002 34.89 -16.73 -38.67
C SER A 1002 35.45 -15.31 -38.82
N VAL A 1003 36.76 -15.17 -38.70
CA VAL A 1003 37.43 -13.87 -38.86
C VAL A 1003 37.24 -13.35 -40.29
N GLY A 1004 37.27 -14.22 -41.30
CA GLY A 1004 36.99 -13.85 -42.69
C GLY A 1004 35.59 -13.26 -42.88
N GLU A 1005 34.57 -13.78 -42.18
CA GLU A 1005 33.21 -13.20 -42.21
C GLU A 1005 33.17 -11.81 -41.56
N LEU A 1006 33.83 -11.64 -40.41
CA LEU A 1006 33.92 -10.34 -39.73
C LEU A 1006 34.64 -9.30 -40.58
N GLN A 1007 35.71 -9.70 -41.29
CA GLN A 1007 36.43 -8.81 -42.22
C GLN A 1007 35.52 -8.31 -43.34
N ARG A 1008 34.71 -9.19 -43.96
CA ARG A 1008 33.75 -8.76 -45.00
C ARG A 1008 32.67 -7.82 -44.44
N ILE A 1009 32.23 -8.02 -43.21
CA ILE A 1009 31.29 -7.12 -42.54
C ILE A 1009 31.95 -5.75 -42.28
N ILE A 1010 33.20 -5.72 -41.84
CA ILE A 1010 33.96 -4.47 -41.63
C ILE A 1010 34.15 -3.73 -42.96
N GLU A 1011 34.57 -4.41 -44.02
CA GLU A 1011 34.72 -3.84 -45.36
C GLU A 1011 33.39 -3.24 -45.88
N SER A 1012 32.27 -3.90 -45.59
CA SER A 1012 30.94 -3.41 -45.92
C SER A 1012 30.59 -2.11 -45.17
N LEU A 1013 30.89 -2.05 -43.86
CA LEU A 1013 30.67 -0.86 -43.03
C LEU A 1013 31.55 0.32 -43.49
N GLU A 1014 32.80 0.07 -43.83
CA GLU A 1014 33.74 1.07 -44.34
C GLU A 1014 33.37 1.57 -45.73
N SER A 1015 32.86 0.69 -46.59
CA SER A 1015 32.38 1.03 -47.94
C SER A 1015 30.98 1.67 -47.97
N GLN A 1016 30.39 1.95 -46.80
CA GLN A 1016 29.08 2.59 -46.65
C GLN A 1016 27.93 1.81 -47.33
N LYS A 1017 28.06 0.48 -47.46
CA LYS A 1017 26.94 -0.38 -47.83
C LYS A 1017 25.94 -0.44 -46.66
N ARG A 1018 24.66 -0.63 -46.97
CA ARG A 1018 23.63 -0.84 -45.94
C ARG A 1018 23.78 -2.24 -45.35
N LEU A 1019 24.02 -2.35 -44.04
CA LEU A 1019 24.08 -3.65 -43.38
C LEU A 1019 22.65 -4.12 -43.05
N VAL A 1020 22.20 -5.16 -43.75
CA VAL A 1020 20.89 -5.79 -43.59
C VAL A 1020 21.07 -7.10 -42.82
N VAL A 1021 20.53 -7.15 -41.61
CA VAL A 1021 20.70 -8.31 -40.74
C VAL A 1021 19.47 -9.18 -40.82
N VAL A 1022 19.66 -10.46 -41.12
CA VAL A 1022 18.58 -11.44 -41.25
C VAL A 1022 18.43 -12.18 -39.93
N GLY A 1023 17.43 -11.78 -39.16
CA GLY A 1023 17.06 -12.37 -37.88
C GLY A 1023 17.48 -11.55 -36.67
N THR A 1024 16.64 -11.62 -35.64
CA THR A 1024 16.88 -11.04 -34.30
C THR A 1024 18.10 -11.67 -33.60
N THR A 1025 18.35 -12.97 -33.83
CA THR A 1025 19.53 -13.67 -33.32
C THR A 1025 20.81 -13.10 -33.90
N SER A 1026 20.86 -12.91 -35.22
CA SER A 1026 22.01 -12.33 -35.91
C SER A 1026 22.28 -10.90 -35.44
N SER A 1027 21.20 -10.14 -35.17
CA SER A 1027 21.28 -8.79 -34.63
C SER A 1027 21.92 -8.79 -33.25
N ARG A 1028 21.47 -9.67 -32.35
CA ARG A 1028 22.07 -9.81 -31.01
C ARG A 1028 23.55 -10.18 -31.09
N THR A 1029 23.94 -11.10 -31.97
CA THR A 1029 25.36 -11.48 -32.13
C THR A 1029 26.24 -10.30 -32.56
N LEU A 1030 25.82 -9.53 -33.56
CA LEU A 1030 26.60 -8.39 -34.05
C LEU A 1030 26.70 -7.26 -33.03
N GLU A 1031 25.60 -6.94 -32.34
CA GLU A 1031 25.59 -5.96 -31.26
C GLU A 1031 26.47 -6.43 -30.09
N SER A 1032 26.46 -7.72 -29.77
CA SER A 1032 27.34 -8.27 -28.73
C SER A 1032 28.82 -8.21 -29.12
N LEU A 1033 29.15 -8.53 -30.37
CA LEU A 1033 30.53 -8.40 -30.88
C LEU A 1033 31.04 -6.96 -30.81
N TYR A 1034 30.18 -5.98 -31.11
CA TYR A 1034 30.52 -4.57 -30.91
C TYR A 1034 30.91 -4.28 -29.46
N TRP A 1035 30.08 -4.69 -28.49
CA TRP A 1035 30.36 -4.43 -27.07
C TRP A 1035 31.56 -5.22 -26.54
N CYS A 1036 31.81 -6.44 -27.03
CA CYS A 1036 33.05 -7.18 -26.74
C CYS A 1036 34.28 -6.42 -27.25
N GLY A 1037 34.22 -5.85 -28.45
CA GLY A 1037 35.28 -4.99 -29.00
C GLY A 1037 35.51 -3.73 -28.15
N VAL A 1038 34.43 -3.07 -27.73
CA VAL A 1038 34.50 -1.93 -26.81
C VAL A 1038 35.14 -2.32 -25.47
N LYS A 1039 34.75 -3.47 -24.89
CA LYS A 1039 35.34 -4.04 -23.66
C LYS A 1039 36.85 -4.22 -23.81
N MET A 1040 37.29 -4.75 -24.95
CA MET A 1040 38.72 -4.94 -25.27
C MET A 1040 39.46 -3.61 -25.42
N ILE A 1041 38.90 -2.64 -26.16
CA ILE A 1041 39.53 -1.32 -26.38
C ILE A 1041 39.65 -0.52 -25.08
N LEU A 1042 38.67 -0.63 -24.18
CA LEU A 1042 38.67 0.08 -22.90
C LEU A 1042 39.50 -0.63 -21.82
N GLU A 1043 40.01 -1.84 -22.08
CA GLU A 1043 40.73 -2.70 -21.14
C GLU A 1043 39.94 -3.00 -19.83
N GLU A 1044 38.61 -3.08 -19.92
CA GLU A 1044 37.74 -3.25 -18.75
C GLU A 1044 37.52 -4.74 -18.41
N LYS A 1045 37.81 -5.11 -17.17
CA LYS A 1045 37.56 -6.47 -16.64
C LYS A 1045 36.16 -6.55 -16.03
N MET A 1046 35.34 -7.49 -16.50
CA MET A 1046 33.98 -7.72 -16.01
C MET A 1046 33.72 -9.22 -15.85
N GLY A 1047 33.30 -9.64 -14.65
CA GLY A 1047 32.81 -11.01 -14.38
C GLY A 1047 33.84 -12.11 -14.62
N ASP A 1048 33.38 -13.24 -15.17
CA ASP A 1048 34.25 -14.31 -15.70
C ASP A 1048 35.16 -13.67 -16.78
N ASP A 1049 36.48 -13.68 -16.57
CA ASP A 1049 37.47 -12.75 -17.16
C ASP A 1049 37.75 -13.00 -18.67
N ASP A 1050 36.75 -13.47 -19.44
CA ASP A 1050 36.80 -13.71 -20.88
C ASP A 1050 36.31 -12.48 -21.67
N ALA A 1051 37.08 -12.09 -22.68
CA ALA A 1051 36.86 -10.90 -23.48
C ALA A 1051 35.70 -11.04 -24.47
N THR A 1052 35.29 -12.27 -24.82
CA THR A 1052 34.18 -12.54 -25.76
C THR A 1052 32.89 -12.98 -25.07
N VAL A 1053 32.78 -12.76 -23.75
CA VAL A 1053 31.55 -12.98 -22.97
C VAL A 1053 30.91 -11.64 -22.64
N LEU A 1054 29.63 -11.49 -23.01
CA LEU A 1054 28.82 -10.30 -22.75
C LEU A 1054 27.55 -10.65 -21.95
N GLY A 1055 27.44 -10.05 -20.76
CA GLY A 1055 26.28 -10.13 -19.90
C GLY A 1055 25.10 -9.27 -20.35
N GLN A 1056 23.95 -9.48 -19.72
CA GLN A 1056 22.67 -8.87 -20.07
C GLN A 1056 22.66 -7.34 -20.00
N HIS A 1057 23.41 -6.75 -19.05
CA HIS A 1057 23.42 -5.31 -18.79
C HIS A 1057 24.79 -4.65 -19.00
N ASP A 1058 25.80 -5.41 -19.43
CA ASP A 1058 27.19 -4.94 -19.55
C ASP A 1058 27.31 -3.73 -20.50
N TRP A 1059 26.51 -3.69 -21.55
CA TRP A 1059 26.49 -2.60 -22.53
C TRP A 1059 26.21 -1.23 -21.89
N LYS A 1060 25.32 -1.14 -20.88
CA LYS A 1060 25.02 0.12 -20.18
C LYS A 1060 26.24 0.63 -19.42
N HIS A 1061 26.98 -0.28 -18.81
CA HIS A 1061 28.18 0.06 -18.06
C HIS A 1061 29.30 0.53 -18.99
N LEU A 1062 29.52 -0.17 -20.11
CA LEU A 1062 30.47 0.21 -21.15
C LEU A 1062 30.11 1.56 -21.78
N GLU A 1063 28.84 1.80 -22.10
CA GLU A 1063 28.35 3.08 -22.65
C GLU A 1063 28.61 4.23 -21.66
N ALA A 1064 28.30 4.05 -20.38
CA ALA A 1064 28.59 5.04 -19.35
C ALA A 1064 30.10 5.32 -19.17
N ILE A 1065 30.98 4.35 -19.44
CA ILE A 1065 32.43 4.57 -19.45
C ILE A 1065 32.83 5.40 -20.68
N MET A 1066 32.33 5.06 -21.87
CA MET A 1066 32.58 5.81 -23.10
C MET A 1066 32.12 7.27 -22.98
N GLU A 1067 30.93 7.51 -22.42
CA GLU A 1067 30.39 8.85 -22.13
C GLU A 1067 31.30 9.63 -21.18
N ARG A 1068 31.67 9.03 -20.03
CA ARG A 1068 32.55 9.67 -19.04
C ARG A 1068 33.94 9.98 -19.57
N LYS A 1069 34.51 9.10 -20.40
CA LYS A 1069 35.84 9.29 -21.02
C LYS A 1069 35.76 10.14 -22.30
N GLY A 1070 34.56 10.45 -22.82
CA GLY A 1070 34.37 11.16 -24.08
C GLY A 1070 34.88 10.42 -25.32
N ILE A 1071 34.95 9.09 -25.27
CA ILE A 1071 35.50 8.24 -26.33
C ILE A 1071 34.38 7.83 -27.28
N LYS A 1072 34.61 7.93 -28.59
CA LYS A 1072 33.73 7.38 -29.62
C LYS A 1072 34.45 6.25 -30.36
N ILE A 1073 33.83 5.07 -30.39
CA ILE A 1073 34.35 3.89 -31.07
C ILE A 1073 33.39 3.56 -32.22
N THR A 1074 33.91 3.48 -33.44
CA THR A 1074 33.09 3.10 -34.59
C THR A 1074 32.80 1.61 -34.59
N SER A 1075 31.75 1.20 -35.32
CA SER A 1075 31.38 -0.22 -35.44
C SER A 1075 32.49 -1.05 -36.07
N ALA A 1076 33.18 -0.49 -37.06
CA ALA A 1076 34.35 -1.13 -37.69
C ALA A 1076 35.51 -1.31 -36.70
N ASP A 1077 35.85 -0.27 -35.93
CA ASP A 1077 36.94 -0.34 -34.94
C ASP A 1077 36.66 -1.38 -33.84
N ALA A 1078 35.42 -1.43 -33.35
CA ALA A 1078 35.03 -2.41 -32.34
C ALA A 1078 35.14 -3.85 -32.86
N LEU A 1079 34.63 -4.12 -34.07
CA LEU A 1079 34.73 -5.46 -34.67
C LEU A 1079 36.19 -5.83 -34.99
N ALA A 1080 37.01 -4.87 -35.44
CA ALA A 1080 38.43 -5.08 -35.68
C ALA A 1080 39.19 -5.44 -34.39
N ALA A 1081 38.83 -4.84 -33.24
CA ALA A 1081 39.41 -5.19 -31.95
C ALA A 1081 39.14 -6.65 -31.54
N VAL A 1082 37.97 -7.19 -31.87
CA VAL A 1082 37.63 -8.60 -31.61
C VAL A 1082 38.47 -9.56 -32.47
N ILE A 1083 38.78 -9.16 -33.70
CA ILE A 1083 39.69 -9.91 -34.58
C ILE A 1083 41.09 -9.93 -33.95
N GLY A 1084 41.65 -8.76 -33.61
CA GLY A 1084 43.01 -8.64 -33.11
C GLY A 1084 44.03 -9.16 -34.12
N ASP A 1085 44.95 -10.02 -33.69
CA ASP A 1085 46.01 -10.59 -34.55
C ASP A 1085 45.62 -11.90 -35.26
N LYS A 1086 44.33 -12.28 -35.22
CA LYS A 1086 43.85 -13.54 -35.83
C LYS A 1086 43.87 -13.48 -37.36
N SER A 1087 44.10 -14.64 -37.98
CA SER A 1087 44.03 -14.83 -39.42
C SER A 1087 42.59 -15.05 -39.90
N SER A 1088 42.34 -14.91 -41.21
CA SER A 1088 41.00 -15.09 -41.80
C SER A 1088 40.41 -16.50 -41.63
N GLU A 1089 41.26 -17.51 -41.40
CA GLU A 1089 40.88 -18.91 -41.18
C GLU A 1089 40.47 -19.20 -39.72
N ASP A 1090 40.77 -18.28 -38.80
CA ASP A 1090 40.44 -18.43 -37.39
C ASP A 1090 38.96 -18.13 -37.12
N THR A 1091 38.48 -18.57 -35.97
CA THR A 1091 37.12 -18.28 -35.49
C THR A 1091 37.15 -17.48 -34.19
N VAL A 1092 36.13 -16.64 -34.02
CA VAL A 1092 35.80 -15.95 -32.78
C VAL A 1092 34.63 -16.69 -32.16
N THR A 1093 34.86 -17.24 -30.97
CA THR A 1093 33.83 -17.90 -30.15
C THR A 1093 33.54 -17.05 -28.92
N GLY A 1094 32.30 -17.06 -28.47
CA GLY A 1094 31.90 -16.29 -27.29
C GLY A 1094 30.50 -16.63 -26.81
N ARG A 1095 30.05 -15.94 -25.76
CA ARG A 1095 28.71 -16.11 -25.18
C ARG A 1095 28.02 -14.76 -25.01
N THR A 1096 26.72 -14.72 -25.26
CA THR A 1096 25.91 -13.51 -25.12
C THR A 1096 24.63 -13.78 -24.35
N SER A 1097 24.37 -12.93 -23.34
CA SER A 1097 23.05 -12.78 -22.71
C SER A 1097 22.43 -11.42 -23.01
N LEU A 1098 22.93 -10.71 -24.04
CA LEU A 1098 22.50 -9.35 -24.38
C LEU A 1098 20.99 -9.27 -24.54
N MET A 1099 20.37 -8.41 -23.73
CA MET A 1099 18.95 -8.09 -23.81
C MET A 1099 18.75 -6.74 -24.49
N ILE A 1100 18.15 -6.76 -25.67
CA ILE A 1100 17.82 -5.55 -26.44
C ILE A 1100 16.36 -5.18 -26.15
N VAL A 1101 16.16 -4.01 -25.55
CA VAL A 1101 14.86 -3.49 -25.12
C VAL A 1101 14.71 -2.02 -25.53
N PRO A 1102 13.49 -1.47 -25.57
CA PRO A 1102 13.28 -0.05 -25.87
C PRO A 1102 14.19 0.86 -25.04
N GLY A 1103 14.85 1.80 -25.72
CA GLY A 1103 15.94 2.61 -25.17
C GLY A 1103 17.34 2.13 -25.57
N TYR A 1104 17.49 0.90 -26.07
CA TYR A 1104 18.75 0.43 -26.67
C TYR A 1104 19.03 1.10 -28.02
N ASP A 1105 20.25 1.59 -28.18
CA ASP A 1105 20.72 2.24 -29.39
C ASP A 1105 21.57 1.28 -30.23
N PHE A 1106 21.03 0.74 -31.32
CA PHE A 1106 21.77 -0.18 -32.20
C PHE A 1106 23.05 0.46 -32.75
N LYS A 1107 24.16 -0.27 -32.65
CA LYS A 1107 25.50 0.21 -33.01
C LYS A 1107 25.97 -0.35 -34.35
N VAL A 1108 25.50 -1.52 -34.76
CA VAL A 1108 25.91 -2.20 -35.99
C VAL A 1108 24.75 -2.35 -36.96
N VAL A 1109 23.56 -2.70 -36.46
CA VAL A 1109 22.41 -3.03 -37.32
C VAL A 1109 21.69 -1.78 -37.81
N SER A 1110 21.55 -1.65 -39.13
CA SER A 1110 20.85 -0.54 -39.78
C SER A 1110 19.49 -0.93 -40.38
N ASN A 1111 19.37 -2.18 -40.84
CA ASN A 1111 18.17 -2.74 -41.43
C ASN A 1111 17.99 -4.18 -40.90
N LEU A 1112 16.76 -4.57 -40.59
CA LEU A 1112 16.43 -5.86 -39.99
C LEU A 1112 15.39 -6.59 -40.83
N ILE A 1113 15.69 -7.83 -41.24
CA ILE A 1113 14.70 -8.77 -41.77
C ILE A 1113 14.33 -9.75 -40.66
N THR A 1114 13.03 -9.88 -40.35
CA THR A 1114 12.54 -10.78 -39.30
C THR A 1114 11.15 -11.34 -39.63
N ASN A 1115 10.56 -12.15 -38.74
CA ASN A 1115 9.15 -12.53 -38.77
C ASN A 1115 8.35 -11.68 -37.77
N PHE A 1116 7.02 -11.80 -37.77
CA PHE A 1116 6.21 -11.37 -36.64
C PHE A 1116 6.43 -12.28 -35.42
N HIS A 1117 6.45 -11.70 -34.22
CA HIS A 1117 6.86 -12.37 -32.99
C HIS A 1117 5.72 -12.48 -31.99
N ALA A 1118 5.74 -13.51 -31.13
CA ALA A 1118 4.71 -13.73 -30.13
C ALA A 1118 4.57 -12.53 -29.18
N PRO A 1119 3.36 -12.28 -28.65
CA PRO A 1119 3.19 -11.33 -27.56
C PRO A 1119 4.04 -11.78 -26.35
N ASP A 1120 4.39 -10.83 -25.50
CA ASP A 1120 5.15 -11.08 -24.29
C ASP A 1120 6.52 -11.77 -24.51
N SER A 1121 7.10 -11.62 -25.70
CA SER A 1121 8.40 -12.20 -26.04
C SER A 1121 9.53 -11.18 -26.05
N THR A 1122 10.75 -11.64 -25.77
CA THR A 1122 11.97 -10.82 -25.87
C THR A 1122 12.22 -10.31 -27.30
N LEU A 1123 11.74 -11.05 -28.30
CA LEU A 1123 11.82 -10.66 -29.71
C LEU A 1123 10.93 -9.44 -30.03
N MET A 1124 9.76 -9.34 -29.39
CA MET A 1124 8.88 -8.17 -29.53
C MET A 1124 9.54 -6.90 -28.96
N LEU A 1125 10.27 -7.03 -27.85
CA LEU A 1125 11.03 -5.92 -27.26
C LEU A 1125 12.16 -5.44 -28.17
N LEU A 1126 12.88 -6.38 -28.79
CA LEU A 1126 13.97 -6.05 -29.72
C LEU A 1126 13.45 -5.28 -30.94
N VAL A 1127 12.36 -5.73 -31.57
CA VAL A 1127 11.74 -5.02 -32.70
C VAL A 1127 11.24 -3.64 -32.27
N SER A 1128 10.68 -3.55 -31.06
CA SER A 1128 10.23 -2.27 -30.49
C SER A 1128 11.38 -1.31 -30.21
N ALA A 1129 12.54 -1.82 -29.77
CA ALA A 1129 13.76 -1.03 -29.62
C ALA A 1129 14.28 -0.55 -30.98
N PHE A 1130 14.24 -1.41 -31.99
CA PHE A 1130 14.74 -1.12 -33.33
C PHE A 1130 13.92 -0.02 -34.03
N LEU A 1131 12.59 -0.06 -33.90
CA LEU A 1131 11.67 0.94 -34.45
C LEU A 1131 11.44 2.14 -33.52
N GLY A 1132 11.95 2.08 -32.28
CA GLY A 1132 11.93 3.18 -31.30
C GLY A 1132 10.59 3.44 -30.61
N ASP A 1133 9.54 2.65 -30.87
CA ASP A 1133 8.20 2.87 -30.32
C ASP A 1133 7.39 1.56 -30.25
N GLY A 1134 7.29 0.97 -29.05
CA GLY A 1134 6.56 -0.27 -28.82
C GLY A 1134 5.07 -0.21 -29.17
N LYS A 1135 4.42 0.94 -28.93
CA LYS A 1135 2.99 1.11 -29.22
C LYS A 1135 2.74 1.14 -30.74
N LYS A 1136 3.67 1.70 -31.52
CA LYS A 1136 3.61 1.62 -32.99
C LYS A 1136 3.79 0.20 -33.49
N VAL A 1137 4.74 -0.56 -32.93
CA VAL A 1137 4.95 -1.97 -33.33
C VAL A 1137 3.72 -2.81 -33.01
N ARG A 1138 3.11 -2.62 -31.82
CA ARG A 1138 1.87 -3.29 -31.45
C ARG A 1138 0.74 -3.05 -32.46
N ARG A 1139 0.47 -1.79 -32.79
CA ARG A 1139 -0.55 -1.41 -33.79
C ARG A 1139 -0.22 -1.92 -35.19
N LEU A 1140 1.07 -1.96 -35.54
CA LEU A 1140 1.53 -2.52 -36.81
C LEU A 1140 1.21 -4.01 -36.91
N TYR A 1141 1.42 -4.76 -35.82
CA TYR A 1141 1.14 -6.19 -35.74
C TYR A 1141 -0.37 -6.46 -35.74
N GLU A 1142 -1.16 -5.70 -34.98
CA GLU A 1142 -2.63 -5.74 -35.02
C GLU A 1142 -3.14 -5.49 -36.46
N SER A 1143 -2.64 -4.45 -37.13
CA SER A 1143 -3.03 -4.16 -38.52
C SER A 1143 -2.58 -5.23 -39.51
N ALA A 1144 -1.44 -5.88 -39.30
CA ALA A 1144 -0.97 -6.97 -40.14
C ALA A 1144 -1.89 -8.20 -40.01
N GLN A 1145 -2.31 -8.53 -38.77
CA GLN A 1145 -3.31 -9.57 -38.52
C GLN A 1145 -4.62 -9.29 -39.27
N ASP A 1146 -5.13 -8.06 -39.21
CA ASP A 1146 -6.37 -7.67 -39.89
C ASP A 1146 -6.27 -7.80 -41.43
N ARG A 1147 -5.05 -7.69 -41.97
CA ARG A 1147 -4.75 -7.88 -43.40
C ARG A 1147 -4.46 -9.35 -43.76
N GLY A 1148 -4.58 -10.26 -42.80
CA GLY A 1148 -4.37 -11.69 -42.99
C GLY A 1148 -2.91 -12.11 -43.10
N TYR A 1149 -1.97 -11.30 -42.61
CA TYR A 1149 -0.58 -11.73 -42.46
C TYR A 1149 -0.47 -12.88 -41.44
N LYS A 1150 0.48 -13.77 -41.68
CA LYS A 1150 0.79 -14.90 -40.82
C LYS A 1150 1.96 -14.61 -39.90
N PHE A 1151 1.92 -15.18 -38.69
CA PHE A 1151 2.81 -14.85 -37.58
C PHE A 1151 3.71 -16.03 -37.19
N LEU A 1152 4.76 -15.72 -36.41
CA LEU A 1152 5.72 -16.66 -35.82
C LEU A 1152 6.64 -17.33 -36.86
N SER A 1153 7.21 -18.49 -36.52
CA SER A 1153 8.33 -19.11 -37.26
C SER A 1153 8.12 -19.25 -38.76
N TYR A 1154 6.95 -19.74 -39.16
CA TYR A 1154 6.59 -19.93 -40.56
C TYR A 1154 5.76 -18.79 -41.15
N GLY A 1155 5.51 -17.76 -40.34
CA GLY A 1155 4.73 -16.59 -40.73
C GLY A 1155 5.46 -15.70 -41.72
N ASP A 1156 4.78 -14.66 -42.16
CA ASP A 1156 5.26 -13.69 -43.14
C ASP A 1156 6.47 -12.88 -42.65
N ALA A 1157 7.20 -12.32 -43.61
CA ALA A 1157 8.43 -11.56 -43.36
C ALA A 1157 8.14 -10.08 -43.06
N CYS A 1158 9.04 -9.48 -42.29
CA CYS A 1158 9.13 -8.05 -42.04
C CYS A 1158 10.50 -7.53 -42.48
N PHE A 1159 10.55 -6.38 -43.15
CA PHE A 1159 11.75 -5.60 -43.41
C PHE A 1159 11.61 -4.27 -42.68
N PHE A 1160 12.52 -3.99 -41.75
CA PHE A 1160 12.51 -2.77 -40.96
C PHE A 1160 13.78 -1.98 -41.25
N SER A 1161 13.60 -0.74 -41.68
CA SER A 1161 14.68 0.25 -41.77
C SER A 1161 14.68 1.08 -40.48
N ARG A 1162 15.86 1.39 -39.96
CA ARG A 1162 15.97 2.20 -38.76
C ARG A 1162 15.46 3.63 -39.02
N PRO A 1163 14.62 4.21 -38.14
CA PRO A 1163 14.17 5.60 -38.29
C PRO A 1163 15.35 6.58 -38.26
N LYS A 1164 15.31 7.65 -39.08
CA LYS A 1164 16.30 8.73 -38.98
C LYS A 1164 16.14 9.46 -37.63
N LYS A 1165 17.24 9.52 -36.86
CA LYS A 1165 17.33 10.33 -35.65
C LYS A 1165 17.37 11.82 -35.96
#